data_AF-A0A2V5Z1I1-F1
#
_entry.id   AF-A0A2V5Z1I1-F1
#
_cell.length_a   1.000
_cell.length_b   1.000
_cell.length_c   1.000
_cell.angle_alpha   90.00
_cell.angle_beta   90.00
_cell.angle_gamma   90.00
#
_symmetry.space_group_name_H-M   'P 1'
#
loop_
_entity.id
_entity.type
_entity.pdbx_description
1 polymer ?
#
loop_
_entity_poly.entity_id
_entity_poly.type
_entity_poly.pdbx_seq_one_letter_code
_entity_poly.pdbx_strand_id
1 'polypeptide(L)'
;MPKVAILIPGSPTRAFLSQIAAFNLALSRLAWKQWQPSLLVCMGGEPDNDALDEWRPHLRDIAMVFAPESQSEKIPFFYAQIDGLFRWAPSDADVFLRADADTLPIGDFEDVLDYVVETRSIAGVMAHSPFPTSPGMTSREAWLRAADGLISEPLNFRQAYSLTGADVPEENRLAPFYVNDGAVFFPKALFSEFARLFLHLRPKLMDRLVAPYYSGQIALTLAVTEMGARTCALPMRYNFPNDELAAKRFPQELEKVKIFHYLRTDAFNRQFIFADEKNYYDFLNAPFTGVNSDFQKGVLKIMGPKFPFGAKAEEGSSSLPSGEDRISAAADRYSREAYDRAIAAHRAESTPSLLRLEAQIESAALAKQSQQLQQLTAQRTILESGLFDQEYYLETNPDVRDAGVDPLAHYVGNGEREGRLPNPFFCVSFYRRNSVLLLPRDGNALQHYIEEGEHAGLKASMPFDPQEYLAANPALAGFVERPLFHFLKIGRAAGFGPRRAVTAALPALEHLERFEATGKRDLEALMRAKQALASTFGVELGFAVFKEAVTFPDSDELQIKRLESQYVFARDRGEVFVETAPGGERFVVHPPRVIGEGDSRPLEHIARASYVTCLADARVRGRSAVIEVGGVALLDFEPWELDLFDCELDIDPAIFHATRHRAWLVTPKDDIASIEIDEAFMLLGPQSGAFGDWMLAYLPRYIAADLSGALPPVPVLVDDSMPLSHRQSLELMLPKGSGIIEVPAFTTVHVRRLWRGPSLGYAPAREKMDRRFKFDYIEAPPARFVPVAREIARRAASASDGAAGPERVFLARKPSGWRKLVNHAEIAAAAEARGFVVIYPGDLDFPAQVNLLRHARFIVAPEGSSISLTYFARAGAKLCILNHTLVEAPISYNCFLSGAGVDITILTGPIERNHPEFPHRADYQIDDKRFGEFLDRWLVE
;
A
#
# COMPACT_ATOMS: atom_id res chain seq x y z
N MET A 1 -36.34 -10.50 12.01
CA MET A 1 -35.78 -11.79 12.50
C MET A 1 -34.36 -11.50 12.97
N PRO A 2 -33.88 -12.13 14.05
CA PRO A 2 -32.50 -12.01 14.48
C PRO A 2 -31.55 -12.49 13.37
N LYS A 3 -30.39 -11.83 13.26
CA LYS A 3 -29.44 -12.02 12.15
C LYS A 3 -28.18 -12.71 12.63
N VAL A 4 -27.74 -13.72 11.87
CA VAL A 4 -26.43 -14.33 12.04
C VAL A 4 -25.54 -13.99 10.85
N ALA A 5 -24.40 -13.36 11.12
CA ALA A 5 -23.38 -13.09 10.11
C ALA A 5 -22.30 -14.16 10.15
N ILE A 6 -22.17 -14.91 9.06
CA ILE A 6 -21.09 -15.88 8.87
C ILE A 6 -19.90 -15.13 8.26
N LEU A 7 -18.73 -15.26 8.88
CA LEU A 7 -17.50 -14.58 8.52
C LEU A 7 -16.48 -15.64 8.05
N ILE A 8 -16.16 -15.65 6.75
CA ILE A 8 -15.23 -16.62 6.15
C ILE A 8 -13.99 -15.91 5.59
N PRO A 9 -12.76 -16.27 6.04
CA PRO A 9 -11.54 -15.86 5.36
C PRO A 9 -11.35 -16.72 4.11
N GLY A 10 -10.99 -16.12 2.98
CA GLY A 10 -10.77 -16.87 1.75
C GLY A 10 -9.67 -16.26 0.89
N SER A 11 -9.07 -17.07 0.03
CA SER A 11 -8.23 -16.55 -1.05
C SER A 11 -9.00 -16.55 -2.36
N PRO A 12 -8.81 -15.56 -3.24
CA PRO A 12 -9.49 -15.47 -4.52
C PRO A 12 -8.92 -16.46 -5.54
N THR A 13 -9.02 -17.75 -5.26
CA THR A 13 -8.64 -18.84 -6.16
C THR A 13 -9.87 -19.67 -6.49
N ARG A 14 -9.88 -20.33 -7.66
CA ARG A 14 -10.97 -21.24 -8.07
C ARG A 14 -11.41 -22.21 -6.98
N ALA A 15 -10.46 -22.81 -6.28
CA ALA A 15 -10.74 -23.77 -5.20
C ALA A 15 -11.56 -23.15 -4.07
N PHE A 16 -11.12 -21.99 -3.54
CA PHE A 16 -11.80 -21.30 -2.45
C PHE A 16 -13.16 -20.75 -2.88
N LEU A 17 -13.27 -20.19 -4.09
CA LEU A 17 -14.54 -19.65 -4.61
C LEU A 17 -15.59 -20.76 -4.75
N SER A 18 -15.19 -21.95 -5.21
CA SER A 18 -16.09 -23.10 -5.29
C SER A 18 -16.58 -23.58 -3.91
N GLN A 19 -15.70 -23.53 -2.90
CA GLN A 19 -16.04 -23.89 -1.52
C GLN A 19 -16.95 -22.84 -0.87
N ILE A 20 -16.72 -21.55 -1.12
CA ILE A 20 -17.58 -20.45 -0.67
C ILE A 20 -18.96 -20.56 -1.31
N ALA A 21 -19.04 -20.81 -2.61
CA ALA A 21 -20.31 -21.02 -3.32
C ALA A 21 -21.06 -22.23 -2.76
N ALA A 22 -20.35 -23.33 -2.48
CA ALA A 22 -20.88 -24.50 -1.80
C ALA A 22 -21.42 -24.15 -0.40
N PHE A 23 -20.64 -23.44 0.42
CA PHE A 23 -21.06 -23.01 1.75
C PHE A 23 -22.35 -22.17 1.70
N ASN A 24 -22.40 -21.18 0.80
CA ASN A 24 -23.56 -20.32 0.62
C ASN A 24 -24.81 -21.10 0.18
N LEU A 25 -24.64 -22.03 -0.78
CA LEU A 25 -25.72 -22.91 -1.21
C LEU A 25 -26.22 -23.79 -0.07
N ALA A 26 -25.32 -24.32 0.76
CA ALA A 26 -25.68 -25.09 1.93
C ALA A 26 -26.51 -24.27 2.92
N LEU A 27 -26.08 -23.04 3.24
CA LEU A 27 -26.85 -22.11 4.08
C LEU A 27 -28.27 -21.89 3.54
N SER A 28 -28.41 -21.69 2.22
CA SER A 28 -29.72 -21.45 1.58
C SER A 28 -30.67 -22.66 1.67
N ARG A 29 -30.13 -23.87 1.85
CA ARG A 29 -30.88 -25.13 1.89
C ARG A 29 -31.14 -25.62 3.31
N LEU A 30 -30.55 -24.99 4.33
CA LEU A 30 -30.92 -25.24 5.71
C LEU A 30 -32.33 -24.72 6.00
N ALA A 31 -33.07 -25.45 6.81
CA ALA A 31 -34.41 -25.07 7.23
C ALA A 31 -34.36 -24.05 8.39
N TRP A 32 -33.98 -22.81 8.07
CA TRP A 32 -34.00 -21.69 9.02
C TRP A 32 -35.43 -21.42 9.50
N LYS A 33 -35.63 -21.34 10.81
CA LYS A 33 -36.95 -21.13 11.45
C LYS A 33 -37.07 -19.73 12.03
N GLN A 34 -36.03 -19.26 12.71
CA GLN A 34 -36.09 -18.00 13.47
C GLN A 34 -34.98 -17.03 13.07
N TRP A 35 -33.91 -17.52 12.45
CA TRP A 35 -32.72 -16.75 12.15
C TRP A 35 -32.58 -16.45 10.66
N GLN A 36 -31.98 -15.31 10.35
CA GLN A 36 -31.64 -14.92 9.00
C GLN A 36 -30.11 -14.95 8.83
N PRO A 37 -29.57 -15.83 7.98
CA PRO A 37 -28.13 -15.86 7.71
C PRO A 37 -27.72 -14.77 6.72
N SER A 38 -26.53 -14.23 6.90
CA SER A 38 -25.77 -13.48 5.89
C SER A 38 -24.34 -14.01 5.84
N LEU A 39 -23.71 -13.94 4.67
CA LEU A 39 -22.34 -14.40 4.49
C LEU A 39 -21.46 -13.22 4.07
N LEU A 40 -20.47 -12.93 4.91
CA LEU A 40 -19.36 -12.04 4.62
C LEU A 40 -18.11 -12.88 4.36
N VAL A 41 -17.48 -12.66 3.22
CA VAL A 41 -16.19 -13.26 2.90
C VAL A 41 -15.16 -12.16 2.82
N CYS A 42 -14.10 -12.31 3.61
CA CYS A 42 -12.93 -11.46 3.48
C CYS A 42 -11.87 -12.18 2.65
N MET A 43 -11.50 -11.58 1.52
CA MET A 43 -10.57 -12.15 0.55
C MET A 43 -9.16 -11.59 0.77
N GLY A 44 -8.14 -12.45 0.77
CA GLY A 44 -6.73 -12.04 0.78
C GLY A 44 -5.85 -12.97 -0.06
N GLY A 45 -4.78 -12.44 -0.63
CA GLY A 45 -4.06 -13.09 -1.72
C GLY A 45 -4.43 -12.49 -3.08
N GLU A 46 -3.56 -12.68 -4.08
CA GLU A 46 -3.77 -12.09 -5.41
C GLU A 46 -4.97 -12.74 -6.12
N PRO A 47 -5.88 -11.95 -6.71
CA PRO A 47 -7.09 -12.46 -7.34
C PRO A 47 -6.82 -13.23 -8.64
N ASP A 48 -7.29 -14.47 -8.68
CA ASP A 48 -7.53 -15.24 -9.90
C ASP A 48 -8.78 -14.67 -10.56
N ASN A 49 -8.60 -13.65 -11.40
CA ASN A 49 -9.70 -12.92 -12.04
C ASN A 49 -10.56 -13.82 -12.94
N ASP A 50 -9.94 -14.81 -13.61
CA ASP A 50 -10.66 -15.77 -14.44
C ASP A 50 -11.58 -16.65 -13.58
N ALA A 51 -11.09 -17.11 -12.43
CA ALA A 51 -11.92 -17.84 -11.48
C ALA A 51 -12.99 -16.97 -10.84
N LEU A 52 -12.70 -15.70 -10.53
CA LEU A 52 -13.70 -14.77 -10.02
C LEU A 52 -14.82 -14.53 -11.02
N ASP A 53 -14.51 -14.33 -12.30
CA ASP A 53 -15.49 -14.16 -13.36
C ASP A 53 -16.33 -15.42 -13.60
N GLU A 54 -15.67 -16.59 -13.61
CA GLU A 54 -16.32 -17.91 -13.69
C GLU A 54 -17.33 -18.11 -12.56
N TRP A 55 -16.92 -17.83 -11.31
CA TRP A 55 -17.74 -18.09 -10.12
C TRP A 55 -18.70 -16.97 -9.76
N ARG A 56 -18.54 -15.77 -10.34
CA ARG A 56 -19.37 -14.58 -10.08
C ARG A 56 -20.88 -14.85 -10.07
N PRO A 57 -21.47 -15.66 -10.98
CA PRO A 57 -22.89 -15.96 -10.95
C PRO A 57 -23.37 -16.65 -9.67
N HIS A 58 -22.49 -17.37 -8.97
CA HIS A 58 -22.78 -18.16 -7.78
C HIS A 58 -22.45 -17.43 -6.47
N LEU A 59 -21.83 -16.25 -6.56
CA LEU A 59 -21.37 -15.44 -5.42
C LEU A 59 -22.19 -14.16 -5.20
N ARG A 60 -23.24 -13.92 -6.01
CA ARG A 60 -23.97 -12.63 -6.03
C ARG A 60 -24.62 -12.21 -4.71
N ASP A 61 -25.03 -13.18 -3.89
CA ASP A 61 -25.70 -12.92 -2.61
C ASP A 61 -24.73 -12.88 -1.42
N ILE A 62 -23.42 -12.82 -1.71
CA ILE A 62 -22.34 -12.86 -0.71
C ILE A 62 -21.68 -11.48 -0.63
N ALA A 63 -21.55 -10.96 0.59
CA ALA A 63 -20.80 -9.74 0.82
C ALA A 63 -19.30 -10.06 0.78
N MET A 64 -18.62 -9.74 -0.33
CA MET A 64 -17.19 -9.97 -0.50
C MET A 64 -16.40 -8.69 -0.27
N VAL A 65 -15.40 -8.75 0.61
CA VAL A 65 -14.48 -7.63 0.89
C VAL A 65 -13.06 -8.10 0.63
N PHE A 66 -12.29 -7.35 -0.16
CA PHE A 66 -10.89 -7.66 -0.42
C PHE A 66 -10.03 -6.91 0.60
N ALA A 67 -9.25 -7.64 1.38
CA ALA A 67 -8.33 -7.06 2.35
C ALA A 67 -7.24 -6.28 1.60
N PRO A 68 -7.00 -4.99 1.93
CA PRO A 68 -6.03 -4.19 1.21
C PRO A 68 -4.60 -4.62 1.57
N GLU A 69 -3.73 -4.62 0.57
CA GLU A 69 -2.31 -4.99 0.67
C GLU A 69 -1.53 -4.12 1.69
N SER A 70 -2.02 -2.91 1.97
CA SER A 70 -1.39 -1.89 2.82
C SER A 70 -1.45 -2.16 4.34
N GLN A 71 -2.06 -3.26 4.82
CA GLN A 71 -2.22 -3.49 6.27
C GLN A 71 -0.95 -3.96 7.02
N SER A 72 0.22 -4.05 6.39
CA SER A 72 1.55 -3.63 6.94
C SER A 72 2.74 -4.25 6.20
N GLU A 73 3.90 -3.57 6.22
CA GLU A 73 5.23 -4.10 5.84
C GLU A 73 5.65 -5.39 6.60
N LYS A 74 4.88 -5.83 7.62
CA LYS A 74 5.20 -6.95 8.53
C LYS A 74 4.18 -8.09 8.54
N ILE A 75 2.99 -7.93 7.93
CA ILE A 75 1.94 -8.94 7.91
C ILE A 75 1.83 -9.48 6.48
N PRO A 76 2.16 -10.76 6.22
CA PRO A 76 1.98 -11.34 4.89
C PRO A 76 0.53 -11.20 4.42
N PHE A 77 0.34 -10.83 3.15
CA PHE A 77 -0.94 -10.47 2.54
C PHE A 77 -2.08 -11.48 2.81
N PHE A 78 -1.76 -12.77 2.84
CA PHE A 78 -2.71 -13.84 3.17
C PHE A 78 -3.33 -13.72 4.57
N TYR A 79 -2.67 -13.09 5.55
CA TYR A 79 -3.23 -12.91 6.90
C TYR A 79 -4.17 -11.71 7.02
N ALA A 80 -4.15 -10.78 6.06
CA ALA A 80 -5.02 -9.60 6.08
C ALA A 80 -6.50 -9.99 5.98
N GLN A 81 -6.79 -11.12 5.33
CA GLN A 81 -8.15 -11.67 5.24
C GLN A 81 -8.74 -12.03 6.62
N ILE A 82 -7.91 -12.47 7.57
CA ILE A 82 -8.36 -12.87 8.92
C ILE A 82 -8.70 -11.63 9.74
N ASP A 83 -7.88 -10.59 9.67
CA ASP A 83 -8.14 -9.31 10.36
C ASP A 83 -9.36 -8.61 9.76
N GLY A 84 -9.50 -8.66 8.43
CA GLY A 84 -10.60 -8.07 7.71
C GLY A 84 -11.98 -8.53 8.16
N LEU A 85 -12.12 -9.82 8.51
CA LEU A 85 -13.38 -10.36 9.04
C LEU A 85 -13.88 -9.57 10.25
N PHE A 86 -12.98 -9.21 11.16
CA PHE A 86 -13.34 -8.51 12.39
C PHE A 86 -13.43 -7.00 12.20
N ARG A 87 -12.81 -6.44 11.15
CA ARG A 87 -12.91 -5.02 10.78
C ARG A 87 -14.19 -4.68 10.04
N TRP A 88 -14.63 -5.56 9.15
CA TRP A 88 -15.76 -5.32 8.23
C TRP A 88 -16.99 -6.18 8.53
N ALA A 89 -17.02 -6.82 9.70
CA ALA A 89 -18.20 -7.53 10.17
C ALA A 89 -19.44 -6.58 10.18
N PRO A 90 -20.60 -7.04 9.68
CA PRO A 90 -21.80 -6.21 9.61
C PRO A 90 -22.31 -5.85 11.00
N SER A 91 -22.56 -4.56 11.25
CA SER A 91 -22.93 -4.05 12.58
C SER A 91 -24.36 -4.41 13.01
N ASP A 92 -25.20 -4.86 12.07
CA ASP A 92 -26.60 -5.19 12.29
C ASP A 92 -26.85 -6.67 12.66
N ALA A 93 -25.80 -7.51 12.70
CA ALA A 93 -25.91 -8.89 13.18
C ALA A 93 -26.11 -8.98 14.71
N ASP A 94 -26.81 -10.03 15.15
CA ASP A 94 -27.02 -10.37 16.56
C ASP A 94 -26.02 -11.45 17.04
N VAL A 95 -25.61 -12.33 16.11
CA VAL A 95 -24.57 -13.34 16.32
C VAL A 95 -23.60 -13.32 15.14
N PHE A 96 -22.31 -13.50 15.42
CA PHE A 96 -21.28 -13.68 14.42
C PHE A 96 -20.75 -15.11 14.49
N LEU A 97 -20.68 -15.79 13.35
CA LEU A 97 -20.06 -17.12 13.21
C LEU A 97 -18.79 -16.99 12.37
N ARG A 98 -17.62 -17.10 12.99
CA ARG A 98 -16.35 -17.26 12.26
C ARG A 98 -16.25 -18.71 11.80
N ALA A 99 -16.05 -18.94 10.50
CA ALA A 99 -15.94 -20.28 9.91
C ALA A 99 -14.83 -20.33 8.83
N ASP A 100 -14.27 -21.51 8.58
CA ASP A 100 -13.34 -21.72 7.45
C ASP A 100 -14.10 -22.12 6.18
N ALA A 101 -13.54 -21.81 5.01
CA ALA A 101 -14.15 -22.18 3.72
C ALA A 101 -14.25 -23.71 3.52
N ASP A 102 -13.38 -24.48 4.17
CA ASP A 102 -13.37 -25.95 4.17
C ASP A 102 -14.29 -26.56 5.25
N THR A 103 -15.35 -25.84 5.60
CA THR A 103 -16.46 -26.35 6.41
C THR A 103 -17.75 -26.43 5.59
N LEU A 104 -18.68 -27.31 5.99
CA LEU A 104 -19.96 -27.48 5.31
C LEU A 104 -21.10 -27.72 6.31
N PRO A 105 -22.02 -26.76 6.44
CA PRO A 105 -23.25 -26.95 7.20
C PRO A 105 -24.19 -27.94 6.50
N ILE A 106 -24.64 -28.97 7.21
CA ILE A 106 -25.55 -30.01 6.70
C ILE A 106 -26.79 -30.24 7.59
N GLY A 107 -26.91 -29.43 8.65
CA GLY A 107 -28.05 -29.37 9.56
C GLY A 107 -28.14 -28.01 10.25
N ASP A 108 -29.30 -27.70 10.83
CA ASP A 108 -29.55 -26.45 11.56
C ASP A 108 -28.75 -26.40 12.86
N PHE A 109 -28.29 -25.19 13.21
CA PHE A 109 -27.52 -24.89 14.43
C PHE A 109 -28.08 -23.66 15.16
N GLU A 110 -29.39 -23.36 14.97
CA GLU A 110 -30.07 -22.23 15.63
C GLU A 110 -30.06 -22.37 17.16
N ASP A 111 -29.98 -23.60 17.69
CA ASP A 111 -29.85 -23.87 19.11
C ASP A 111 -28.59 -23.27 19.74
N VAL A 112 -27.47 -23.23 18.99
CA VAL A 112 -26.25 -22.55 19.43
C VAL A 112 -26.40 -21.04 19.36
N LEU A 113 -27.08 -20.52 18.33
CA LEU A 113 -27.34 -19.08 18.16
C LEU A 113 -28.18 -18.54 19.33
N ASP A 114 -29.26 -19.24 19.67
CA ASP A 114 -30.11 -18.92 20.81
C ASP A 114 -29.30 -18.96 22.11
N TYR A 115 -28.51 -20.02 22.32
CA TYR A 115 -27.67 -20.18 23.51
C TYR A 115 -26.65 -19.05 23.69
N VAL A 116 -25.93 -18.64 22.64
CA VAL A 116 -24.90 -17.60 22.78
C VAL A 116 -25.49 -16.23 23.07
N VAL A 117 -26.69 -15.94 22.54
CA VAL A 117 -27.44 -14.71 22.86
C VAL A 117 -27.93 -14.74 24.31
N GLU A 118 -28.60 -15.82 24.71
CA GLU A 118 -29.19 -15.96 26.04
C GLU A 118 -28.13 -15.92 27.15
N THR A 119 -27.01 -16.61 26.95
CA THR A 119 -25.98 -16.75 27.98
C THR A 119 -24.88 -15.69 27.91
N ARG A 120 -24.82 -14.95 26.79
CA ARG A 120 -23.74 -14.03 26.42
C ARG A 120 -22.37 -14.71 26.48
N SER A 121 -22.28 -15.88 25.85
CA SER A 121 -21.06 -16.69 25.84
C SER A 121 -20.47 -16.78 24.45
N ILE A 122 -19.13 -16.77 24.35
CA ILE A 122 -18.41 -17.16 23.14
C ILE A 122 -18.34 -18.69 23.12
N ALA A 123 -18.72 -19.32 22.01
CA ALA A 123 -18.85 -20.77 21.94
C ALA A 123 -18.09 -21.36 20.74
N GLY A 124 -17.50 -22.53 20.92
CA GLY A 124 -16.77 -23.23 19.85
C GLY A 124 -16.36 -24.63 20.28
N VAL A 125 -16.03 -25.50 19.31
CA VAL A 125 -15.51 -26.84 19.60
C VAL A 125 -14.03 -26.73 19.97
N MET A 126 -13.60 -27.40 21.02
CA MET A 126 -12.20 -27.39 21.43
C MET A 126 -11.27 -27.88 20.31
N ALA A 127 -10.13 -27.21 20.16
CA ALA A 127 -9.15 -27.57 19.16
C ALA A 127 -8.72 -29.04 19.31
N HIS A 128 -8.50 -29.71 18.17
CA HIS A 128 -8.23 -31.14 18.15
C HIS A 128 -6.89 -31.52 18.78
N SER A 129 -5.88 -30.67 18.62
CA SER A 129 -4.51 -30.84 19.12
C SER A 129 -3.89 -29.50 19.53
N PRO A 130 -2.80 -29.52 20.32
CA PRO A 130 -1.96 -28.34 20.55
C PRO A 130 -1.47 -27.72 19.25
N PHE A 131 -1.21 -26.41 19.27
CA PHE A 131 -0.47 -25.75 18.19
C PHE A 131 1.02 -26.16 18.25
N PRO A 132 1.75 -26.13 17.11
CA PRO A 132 3.16 -26.55 17.06
C PRO A 132 4.06 -25.77 18.02
N THR A 133 4.88 -26.49 18.80
CA THR A 133 5.82 -25.91 19.78
C THR A 133 7.27 -26.20 19.39
N SER A 134 8.22 -25.48 20.02
CA SER A 134 9.64 -25.79 19.88
C SER A 134 9.96 -27.18 20.47
N PRO A 135 10.96 -27.91 19.94
CA PRO A 135 11.33 -29.22 20.47
C PRO A 135 11.58 -29.20 21.98
N GLY A 136 10.93 -30.12 22.72
CA GLY A 136 11.04 -30.24 24.18
C GLY A 136 10.15 -29.28 24.99
N MET A 137 9.41 -28.37 24.35
CA MET A 137 8.49 -27.45 25.04
C MET A 137 7.09 -28.07 25.16
N THR A 138 6.53 -28.04 26.37
CA THR A 138 5.16 -28.49 26.63
C THR A 138 4.13 -27.50 26.08
N SER A 139 2.90 -27.97 25.88
CA SER A 139 1.79 -27.10 25.43
C SER A 139 1.52 -25.97 26.42
N ARG A 140 1.53 -26.28 27.72
CA ARG A 140 1.34 -25.29 28.79
C ARG A 140 2.39 -24.18 28.76
N GLU A 141 3.66 -24.54 28.59
CA GLU A 141 4.75 -23.55 28.48
C GLU A 141 4.60 -22.68 27.22
N ALA A 142 4.23 -23.29 26.09
CA ALA A 142 4.01 -22.55 24.85
C ALA A 142 2.88 -21.51 24.99
N TRP A 143 1.80 -21.86 25.69
CA TRP A 143 0.71 -20.94 26.01
C TRP A 143 1.16 -19.78 26.90
N LEU A 144 1.88 -20.08 27.98
CA LEU A 144 2.40 -19.05 28.89
C LEU A 144 3.36 -18.09 28.16
N ARG A 145 4.22 -18.62 27.29
CA ARG A 145 5.13 -17.81 26.45
C ARG A 145 4.38 -16.96 25.42
N ALA A 146 3.32 -17.49 24.81
CA ALA A 146 2.52 -16.74 23.86
C ALA A 146 1.81 -15.55 24.53
N ALA A 147 1.31 -15.75 25.76
CA ALA A 147 0.59 -14.73 26.53
C ALA A 147 1.50 -13.68 27.22
N ASP A 148 2.77 -13.99 27.44
CA ASP A 148 3.69 -13.19 28.27
C ASP A 148 3.77 -11.72 27.83
N GLY A 149 3.37 -10.80 28.73
CA GLY A 149 3.35 -9.36 28.47
C GLY A 149 2.35 -8.91 27.38
N LEU A 150 1.45 -9.78 26.92
CA LEU A 150 0.39 -9.43 25.97
C LEU A 150 -0.99 -9.30 26.61
N ILE A 151 -1.27 -10.08 27.66
CA ILE A 151 -2.53 -10.05 28.41
C ILE A 151 -2.24 -9.94 29.91
N SER A 152 -3.21 -9.38 30.64
CA SER A 152 -3.17 -9.20 32.09
C SER A 152 -3.88 -10.33 32.84
N GLU A 153 -4.91 -10.93 32.22
CA GLU A 153 -5.67 -12.02 32.81
C GLU A 153 -4.94 -13.38 32.72
N PRO A 154 -4.98 -14.23 33.76
CA PRO A 154 -4.30 -15.51 33.76
C PRO A 154 -5.00 -16.55 32.88
N LEU A 155 -4.22 -17.31 32.11
CA LEU A 155 -4.73 -18.44 31.32
C LEU A 155 -5.27 -19.57 32.22
N ASN A 156 -6.48 -20.03 31.90
CA ASN A 156 -7.19 -21.05 32.66
C ASN A 156 -7.20 -22.42 31.96
N PHE A 157 -6.30 -23.32 32.35
CA PHE A 157 -6.11 -24.64 31.75
C PHE A 157 -7.12 -25.69 32.26
N ARG A 158 -8.42 -25.51 31.96
CA ARG A 158 -9.50 -26.41 32.42
C ARG A 158 -10.04 -27.35 31.35
N GLN A 159 -9.74 -27.10 30.09
CA GLN A 159 -10.35 -27.81 28.97
C GLN A 159 -9.33 -28.69 28.27
N ALA A 160 -9.75 -29.82 27.72
CA ALA A 160 -8.85 -30.73 27.01
C ALA A 160 -9.00 -30.54 25.49
N TYR A 161 -7.90 -30.69 24.76
CA TYR A 161 -7.94 -30.80 23.31
C TYR A 161 -8.78 -32.01 22.89
N SER A 162 -9.63 -31.84 21.88
CA SER A 162 -10.72 -32.79 21.65
C SER A 162 -10.27 -34.17 21.17
N LEU A 163 -9.11 -34.27 20.50
CA LEU A 163 -8.55 -35.54 20.03
C LEU A 163 -7.34 -36.02 20.85
N THR A 164 -7.05 -35.40 21.99
CA THR A 164 -6.00 -35.88 22.91
C THR A 164 -6.56 -36.91 23.89
N GLY A 165 -5.90 -38.06 24.02
CA GLY A 165 -6.27 -39.14 24.94
C GLY A 165 -5.86 -38.85 26.39
N ALA A 166 -6.35 -39.65 27.33
CA ALA A 166 -5.99 -39.55 28.74
C ALA A 166 -4.53 -39.98 29.02
N ASP A 167 -3.90 -40.67 28.06
CA ASP A 167 -2.50 -41.08 28.04
C ASP A 167 -1.53 -39.91 27.80
N VAL A 168 -2.02 -38.75 27.35
CA VAL A 168 -1.22 -37.54 27.18
C VAL A 168 -1.07 -36.82 28.54
N PRO A 169 0.16 -36.45 28.96
CA PRO A 169 0.39 -35.67 30.18
C PRO A 169 -0.45 -34.40 30.26
N GLU A 170 -0.85 -34.01 31.47
CA GLU A 170 -1.76 -32.88 31.70
C GLU A 170 -1.24 -31.57 31.08
N GLU A 171 0.06 -31.30 31.20
CA GLU A 171 0.74 -30.14 30.59
C GLU A 171 0.65 -30.07 29.06
N ASN A 172 0.33 -31.18 28.39
CA ASN A 172 0.18 -31.29 26.93
C ASN A 172 -1.26 -31.57 26.50
N ARG A 173 -2.14 -31.89 27.45
CA ARG A 173 -3.53 -32.27 27.22
C ARG A 173 -4.51 -31.14 27.55
N LEU A 174 -4.23 -30.34 28.57
CA LEU A 174 -5.08 -29.22 28.98
C LEU A 174 -4.68 -27.92 28.28
N ALA A 175 -5.68 -27.12 27.97
CA ALA A 175 -5.59 -25.85 27.28
C ALA A 175 -6.49 -24.80 27.96
N PRO A 176 -6.21 -23.49 27.75
CA PRO A 176 -7.22 -22.45 27.86
C PRO A 176 -8.41 -22.71 26.92
N PHE A 177 -9.40 -21.82 26.87
CA PHE A 177 -10.52 -21.92 25.93
C PHE A 177 -10.03 -21.71 24.47
N TYR A 178 -9.35 -22.73 23.95
CA TYR A 178 -8.72 -22.77 22.64
C TYR A 178 -9.55 -23.64 21.72
N VAL A 179 -10.42 -22.97 20.98
CA VAL A 179 -11.38 -23.59 20.06
C VAL A 179 -10.79 -23.74 18.67
N ASN A 180 -11.23 -24.74 17.91
CA ASN A 180 -10.92 -24.87 16.50
C ASN A 180 -11.62 -23.74 15.73
N ASP A 181 -10.86 -23.09 14.87
CA ASP A 181 -11.28 -21.91 14.14
C ASP A 181 -12.42 -22.18 13.14
N GLY A 182 -12.61 -23.44 12.70
CA GLY A 182 -13.63 -23.82 11.71
C GLY A 182 -15.08 -23.43 12.06
N ALA A 183 -15.42 -23.25 13.34
CA ALA A 183 -16.70 -22.70 13.76
C ALA A 183 -16.62 -22.09 15.17
N VAL A 184 -16.70 -20.76 15.27
CA VAL A 184 -16.72 -20.02 16.54
C VAL A 184 -17.83 -18.97 16.53
N PHE A 185 -18.66 -18.98 17.57
CA PHE A 185 -19.86 -18.16 17.71
C PHE A 185 -19.64 -17.04 18.72
N PHE A 186 -20.00 -15.82 18.34
CA PHE A 186 -19.86 -14.62 19.16
C PHE A 186 -21.21 -13.89 19.28
N PRO A 187 -21.67 -13.55 20.49
CA PRO A 187 -22.82 -12.66 20.65
C PRO A 187 -22.41 -11.22 20.34
N LYS A 188 -23.32 -10.44 19.73
CA LYS A 188 -23.10 -9.01 19.43
C LYS A 188 -22.51 -8.22 20.60
N ALA A 189 -23.00 -8.49 21.81
CA ALA A 189 -22.58 -7.79 23.03
C ALA A 189 -21.08 -7.88 23.33
N LEU A 190 -20.39 -8.91 22.84
CA LEU A 190 -18.95 -9.13 23.08
C LEU A 190 -18.10 -8.88 21.84
N PHE A 191 -18.70 -8.84 20.65
CA PHE A 191 -17.96 -8.90 19.39
C PHE A 191 -17.05 -7.69 19.16
N SER A 192 -17.51 -6.47 19.42
CA SER A 192 -16.70 -5.26 19.15
C SER A 192 -15.45 -5.17 20.04
N GLU A 193 -15.58 -5.52 21.32
CA GLU A 193 -14.44 -5.55 22.23
C GLU A 193 -13.47 -6.68 21.86
N PHE A 194 -14.01 -7.86 21.55
CA PHE A 194 -13.24 -8.99 21.06
C PHE A 194 -12.45 -8.63 19.80
N ALA A 195 -13.10 -8.05 18.79
CA ALA A 195 -12.48 -7.63 17.54
C ALA A 195 -11.33 -6.65 17.78
N ARG A 196 -11.53 -5.66 18.65
CA ARG A 196 -10.49 -4.68 19.02
C ARG A 196 -9.26 -5.37 19.64
N LEU A 197 -9.47 -6.27 20.58
CA LEU A 197 -8.38 -7.00 21.25
C LEU A 197 -7.69 -7.98 20.30
N PHE A 198 -8.46 -8.72 19.51
CA PHE A 198 -7.94 -9.64 18.49
C PHE A 198 -6.99 -8.92 17.53
N LEU A 199 -7.44 -7.80 16.95
CA LEU A 199 -6.67 -7.00 15.99
C LEU A 199 -5.41 -6.39 16.62
N HIS A 200 -5.41 -6.17 17.93
CA HIS A 200 -4.24 -5.71 18.67
C HIS A 200 -3.23 -6.82 18.98
N LEU A 201 -3.74 -8.02 19.33
CA LEU A 201 -2.94 -9.15 19.81
C LEU A 201 -2.32 -9.96 18.67
N ARG A 202 -3.08 -10.24 17.60
CA ARG A 202 -2.65 -11.15 16.52
C ARG A 202 -1.32 -10.73 15.87
N PRO A 203 -1.10 -9.46 15.47
CA PRO A 203 0.17 -9.06 14.85
C PRO A 203 1.37 -9.27 15.78
N LYS A 204 1.20 -9.14 17.10
CA LYS A 204 2.27 -9.31 18.10
C LYS A 204 2.67 -10.78 18.30
N LEU A 205 1.85 -11.72 17.85
CA LEU A 205 2.13 -13.15 17.93
C LEU A 205 2.98 -13.66 16.75
N MET A 206 3.07 -12.91 15.64
CA MET A 206 3.80 -13.31 14.43
C MET A 206 5.24 -13.75 14.71
N ASP A 207 5.96 -12.99 15.52
CA ASP A 207 7.37 -13.24 15.83
C ASP A 207 7.56 -14.15 17.06
N ARG A 208 6.48 -14.54 17.73
CA ARG A 208 6.50 -15.31 18.98
C ARG A 208 6.22 -16.80 18.78
N LEU A 209 5.69 -17.18 17.63
CA LEU A 209 5.21 -18.53 17.34
C LEU A 209 6.13 -19.25 16.35
N VAL A 210 6.30 -20.56 16.55
CA VAL A 210 7.01 -21.42 15.59
C VAL A 210 6.23 -21.56 14.28
N ALA A 211 4.90 -21.55 14.38
CA ALA A 211 3.99 -21.62 13.24
C ALA A 211 3.05 -20.39 13.27
N PRO A 212 3.45 -19.27 12.63
CA PRO A 212 2.68 -18.01 12.62
C PRO A 212 1.25 -18.15 12.09
N TYR A 213 0.97 -19.19 11.30
CA TYR A 213 -0.37 -19.50 10.81
C TYR A 213 -1.40 -19.69 11.94
N TYR A 214 -0.99 -20.19 13.12
CA TYR A 214 -1.88 -20.36 14.28
C TYR A 214 -2.16 -19.07 15.05
N SER A 215 -1.57 -17.95 14.64
CA SER A 215 -1.73 -16.67 15.33
C SER A 215 -3.18 -16.21 15.49
N GLY A 216 -4.05 -16.47 14.50
CA GLY A 216 -5.48 -16.12 14.58
C GLY A 216 -6.16 -16.86 15.72
N GLN A 217 -6.13 -18.19 15.68
CA GLN A 217 -6.74 -19.04 16.70
C GLN A 217 -6.16 -18.81 18.12
N ILE A 218 -4.85 -18.49 18.22
CA ILE A 218 -4.21 -18.14 19.50
C ILE A 218 -4.65 -16.74 19.96
N ALA A 219 -4.65 -15.74 19.08
CA ALA A 219 -5.09 -14.37 19.40
C ALA A 219 -6.56 -14.35 19.85
N LEU A 220 -7.41 -15.16 19.24
CA LEU A 220 -8.80 -15.36 19.66
C LEU A 220 -8.85 -15.78 21.13
N THR A 221 -8.07 -16.80 21.50
CA THR A 221 -8.03 -17.31 22.87
C THR A 221 -7.52 -16.27 23.86
N LEU A 222 -6.48 -15.52 23.50
CA LEU A 222 -5.92 -14.47 24.35
C LEU A 222 -6.91 -13.30 24.51
N ALA A 223 -7.60 -12.90 23.44
CA ALA A 223 -8.62 -11.85 23.48
C ALA A 223 -9.80 -12.26 24.37
N VAL A 224 -10.31 -13.48 24.22
CA VAL A 224 -11.38 -14.02 25.08
C VAL A 224 -10.97 -14.07 26.55
N THR A 225 -9.71 -14.44 26.82
CA THR A 225 -9.15 -14.48 28.18
C THR A 225 -9.07 -13.08 28.78
N GLU A 226 -8.50 -12.11 28.05
CA GLU A 226 -8.34 -10.71 28.51
C GLU A 226 -9.67 -10.04 28.80
N MET A 227 -10.73 -10.39 28.05
CA MET A 227 -12.08 -9.88 28.31
C MET A 227 -12.74 -10.49 29.55
N GLY A 228 -12.21 -11.59 30.08
CA GLY A 228 -12.91 -12.39 31.09
C GLY A 228 -14.27 -12.90 30.60
N ALA A 229 -14.41 -13.13 29.28
CA ALA A 229 -15.70 -13.48 28.68
C ALA A 229 -16.18 -14.86 29.12
N ARG A 230 -17.51 -15.06 29.17
CA ARG A 230 -18.08 -16.40 29.37
C ARG A 230 -17.82 -17.24 28.12
N THR A 231 -17.40 -18.48 28.33
CA THR A 231 -17.02 -19.39 27.26
C THR A 231 -17.79 -20.71 27.34
N CYS A 232 -18.16 -21.28 26.20
CA CYS A 232 -18.83 -22.58 26.12
C CYS A 232 -18.12 -23.51 25.13
N ALA A 233 -17.63 -24.66 25.62
CA ALA A 233 -17.10 -25.71 24.77
C ALA A 233 -18.25 -26.49 24.14
N LEU A 234 -18.37 -26.42 22.81
CA LEU A 234 -19.45 -27.07 22.07
C LEU A 234 -19.16 -28.56 21.82
N PRO A 235 -20.22 -29.39 21.71
CA PRO A 235 -20.10 -30.76 21.23
C PRO A 235 -19.52 -30.84 19.81
N MET A 236 -18.86 -31.96 19.49
CA MET A 236 -18.14 -32.15 18.22
C MET A 236 -19.02 -31.95 16.98
N ARG A 237 -20.34 -32.17 17.07
CA ARG A 237 -21.27 -32.05 15.94
C ARG A 237 -21.29 -30.66 15.26
N TYR A 238 -20.85 -29.60 15.94
CA TYR A 238 -20.84 -28.23 15.39
C TYR A 238 -19.53 -27.86 14.69
N ASN A 239 -18.54 -28.76 14.65
CA ASN A 239 -17.28 -28.60 13.92
C ASN A 239 -16.59 -29.98 13.79
N PHE A 240 -17.26 -30.93 13.14
CA PHE A 240 -16.85 -32.34 13.16
C PHE A 240 -15.80 -32.61 12.08
N PRO A 241 -14.56 -33.01 12.42
CA PRO A 241 -13.53 -33.27 11.42
C PRO A 241 -13.79 -34.59 10.68
N ASN A 242 -13.46 -34.68 9.39
CA ASN A 242 -13.46 -35.95 8.65
C ASN A 242 -12.25 -36.84 9.04
N ASP A 243 -12.14 -37.14 10.33
CA ASP A 243 -11.04 -37.85 10.95
C ASP A 243 -11.55 -39.13 11.65
N GLU A 244 -10.93 -40.28 11.36
CA GLU A 244 -11.36 -41.58 11.89
C GLU A 244 -11.18 -41.70 13.42
N LEU A 245 -10.19 -41.01 14.00
CA LEU A 245 -10.04 -40.97 15.45
C LEU A 245 -11.20 -40.19 16.09
N ALA A 246 -11.63 -39.10 15.46
CA ALA A 246 -12.81 -38.34 15.89
C ALA A 246 -14.09 -39.17 15.80
N ALA A 247 -14.30 -39.88 14.67
CA ALA A 247 -15.42 -40.78 14.48
C ALA A 247 -15.48 -41.90 15.53
N LYS A 248 -14.33 -42.50 15.83
CA LYS A 248 -14.22 -43.54 16.87
C LYS A 248 -14.49 -43.00 18.27
N ARG A 249 -14.06 -41.78 18.58
CA ARG A 249 -14.19 -41.18 19.91
C ARG A 249 -15.57 -40.56 20.16
N PHE A 250 -16.20 -40.04 19.13
CA PHE A 250 -17.49 -39.34 19.21
C PHE A 250 -18.54 -39.90 18.22
N PRO A 251 -18.83 -41.21 18.24
CA PRO A 251 -19.73 -41.83 17.26
C PRO A 251 -21.16 -41.26 17.34
N GLN A 252 -21.63 -40.93 18.55
CA GLN A 252 -22.96 -40.33 18.76
C GLN A 252 -23.06 -38.89 18.25
N GLU A 253 -21.93 -38.18 18.17
CA GLU A 253 -21.88 -36.83 17.62
C GLU A 253 -21.82 -36.85 16.10
N LEU A 254 -21.16 -37.86 15.51
CA LEU A 254 -21.13 -38.08 14.06
C LEU A 254 -22.53 -38.30 13.49
N GLU A 255 -23.38 -39.07 14.18
CA GLU A 255 -24.79 -39.28 13.77
C GLU A 255 -25.61 -37.98 13.75
N LYS A 256 -25.18 -36.97 14.50
CA LYS A 256 -25.91 -35.71 14.73
C LYS A 256 -25.17 -34.49 14.18
N VAL A 257 -24.16 -34.72 13.36
CA VAL A 257 -23.32 -33.68 12.78
C VAL A 257 -24.16 -32.59 12.11
N LYS A 258 -23.83 -31.35 12.44
CA LYS A 258 -24.45 -30.14 11.91
C LYS A 258 -23.51 -29.41 10.97
N ILE A 259 -22.22 -29.37 11.30
CA ILE A 259 -21.17 -28.76 10.47
C ILE A 259 -20.02 -29.76 10.37
N PHE A 260 -19.69 -30.16 9.14
CA PHE A 260 -18.47 -30.90 8.85
C PHE A 260 -17.31 -29.93 8.62
N HIS A 261 -16.12 -30.31 9.08
CA HIS A 261 -14.86 -29.63 8.79
C HIS A 261 -13.93 -30.63 8.09
N TYR A 262 -13.83 -30.54 6.76
CA TYR A 262 -13.19 -31.58 5.96
C TYR A 262 -11.68 -31.36 5.82
N LEU A 263 -10.98 -31.45 6.97
CA LEU A 263 -9.56 -31.23 7.17
C LEU A 263 -8.64 -32.29 6.53
N ARG A 264 -9.05 -33.55 6.47
CA ARG A 264 -8.22 -34.67 5.99
C ARG A 264 -8.39 -34.86 4.49
N THR A 265 -7.29 -34.86 3.76
CA THR A 265 -7.26 -34.89 2.29
C THR A 265 -6.67 -36.18 1.72
N ASP A 266 -6.44 -37.20 2.55
CA ASP A 266 -5.79 -38.46 2.12
C ASP A 266 -6.66 -39.25 1.13
N ALA A 267 -7.99 -39.10 1.22
CA ALA A 267 -8.96 -39.83 0.40
C ALA A 267 -9.43 -39.05 -0.84
N PHE A 268 -9.33 -37.72 -0.81
CA PHE A 268 -9.76 -36.85 -1.91
C PHE A 268 -9.09 -35.47 -1.81
N ASN A 269 -8.92 -34.80 -2.94
CA ASN A 269 -8.48 -33.41 -2.94
C ASN A 269 -9.68 -32.47 -2.72
N ARG A 270 -9.73 -31.87 -1.52
CA ARG A 270 -10.80 -30.95 -1.11
C ARG A 270 -10.93 -29.69 -1.97
N GLN A 271 -9.87 -29.30 -2.69
CA GLN A 271 -9.87 -28.12 -3.56
C GLN A 271 -10.74 -28.30 -4.81
N PHE A 272 -11.02 -29.55 -5.20
CA PHE A 272 -11.67 -29.85 -6.48
C PHE A 272 -13.10 -30.37 -6.35
N ILE A 273 -13.57 -30.75 -5.15
CA ILE A 273 -14.91 -31.37 -4.95
C ILE A 273 -16.01 -30.55 -5.61
N PHE A 274 -15.98 -29.22 -5.43
CA PHE A 274 -16.99 -28.31 -5.94
C PHE A 274 -16.53 -27.52 -7.16
N ALA A 275 -15.28 -27.71 -7.62
CA ALA A 275 -14.67 -26.87 -8.64
C ALA A 275 -15.24 -27.11 -10.05
N ASP A 276 -15.70 -28.32 -10.34
CA ASP A 276 -16.34 -28.65 -11.61
C ASP A 276 -17.21 -29.91 -11.50
N GLU A 277 -18.01 -30.14 -12.54
CA GLU A 277 -18.97 -31.22 -12.61
C GLU A 277 -18.31 -32.62 -12.53
N LYS A 278 -17.15 -32.79 -13.17
CA LYS A 278 -16.46 -34.08 -13.19
C LYS A 278 -15.98 -34.46 -11.79
N ASN A 279 -15.28 -33.56 -11.13
CA ASN A 279 -14.73 -33.79 -9.79
C ASN A 279 -15.84 -34.00 -8.74
N TYR A 280 -16.97 -33.32 -8.90
CA TYR A 280 -18.15 -33.54 -8.05
C TYR A 280 -18.70 -34.97 -8.17
N TYR A 281 -18.87 -35.48 -9.39
CA TYR A 281 -19.35 -36.85 -9.59
C TYR A 281 -18.31 -37.89 -9.21
N ASP A 282 -17.02 -37.65 -9.48
CA ASP A 282 -15.95 -38.54 -9.03
C ASP A 282 -15.97 -38.67 -7.51
N PHE A 283 -16.15 -37.55 -6.79
CA PHE A 283 -16.30 -37.54 -5.34
C PHE A 283 -17.55 -38.29 -4.87
N LEU A 284 -18.72 -38.10 -5.50
CA LEU A 284 -19.96 -38.79 -5.11
C LEU A 284 -19.95 -40.29 -5.42
N ASN A 285 -19.22 -40.73 -6.43
CA ASN A 285 -19.14 -42.14 -6.84
C ASN A 285 -17.96 -42.88 -6.21
N ALA A 286 -17.03 -42.17 -5.55
CA ALA A 286 -15.91 -42.78 -4.87
C ALA A 286 -16.37 -43.75 -3.75
N PRO A 287 -15.77 -44.94 -3.63
CA PRO A 287 -16.18 -45.95 -2.66
C PRO A 287 -15.62 -45.65 -1.25
N PHE A 288 -15.95 -44.48 -0.70
CA PHE A 288 -15.49 -44.10 0.64
C PHE A 288 -16.09 -44.98 1.73
N THR A 289 -15.32 -45.18 2.79
CA THR A 289 -15.74 -45.86 4.03
C THR A 289 -15.57 -44.91 5.22
N GLY A 290 -16.12 -45.28 6.37
CA GLY A 290 -15.98 -44.52 7.61
C GLY A 290 -16.48 -43.07 7.50
N VAL A 291 -15.79 -42.15 8.16
CA VAL A 291 -16.21 -40.75 8.30
C VAL A 291 -16.29 -40.02 6.95
N ASN A 292 -15.45 -40.41 5.98
CA ASN A 292 -15.50 -39.84 4.63
C ASN A 292 -16.76 -40.28 3.86
N SER A 293 -17.29 -41.49 4.13
CA SER A 293 -18.60 -41.90 3.61
C SER A 293 -19.73 -41.06 4.20
N ASP A 294 -19.65 -40.73 5.49
CA ASP A 294 -20.65 -39.88 6.15
C ASP A 294 -20.57 -38.43 5.68
N PHE A 295 -19.37 -37.90 5.44
CA PHE A 295 -19.19 -36.61 4.77
C PHE A 295 -19.76 -36.61 3.36
N GLN A 296 -19.49 -37.65 2.56
CA GLN A 296 -20.05 -37.82 1.21
C GLN A 296 -21.59 -37.86 1.23
N LYS A 297 -22.21 -38.57 2.18
CA LYS A 297 -23.67 -38.55 2.39
C LYS A 297 -24.16 -37.17 2.78
N GLY A 298 -23.42 -36.44 3.60
CA GLY A 298 -23.70 -35.05 3.98
C GLY A 298 -23.72 -34.12 2.78
N VAL A 299 -22.69 -34.19 1.93
CA VAL A 299 -22.63 -33.47 0.65
C VAL A 299 -23.82 -33.83 -0.24
N LEU A 300 -24.10 -35.12 -0.44
CA LEU A 300 -25.24 -35.57 -1.25
C LEU A 300 -26.58 -35.07 -0.70
N LYS A 301 -26.76 -35.06 0.62
CA LYS A 301 -27.96 -34.59 1.31
C LYS A 301 -28.18 -33.09 1.09
N ILE A 302 -27.14 -32.26 1.25
CA ILE A 302 -27.28 -30.80 1.18
C ILE A 302 -27.17 -30.27 -0.26
N MET A 303 -26.28 -30.82 -1.09
CA MET A 303 -26.01 -30.38 -2.47
C MET A 303 -26.84 -31.11 -3.53
N GLY A 304 -27.28 -32.33 -3.25
CA GLY A 304 -28.07 -33.15 -4.17
C GLY A 304 -27.23 -33.95 -5.17
N PRO A 305 -27.88 -34.80 -5.98
CA PRO A 305 -27.18 -35.75 -6.86
C PRO A 305 -26.63 -35.15 -8.16
N LYS A 306 -26.91 -33.88 -8.45
CA LYS A 306 -26.45 -33.17 -9.66
C LYS A 306 -25.49 -32.07 -9.27
N PHE A 307 -24.51 -31.78 -10.14
CA PHE A 307 -23.62 -30.64 -9.94
C PHE A 307 -24.42 -29.32 -9.91
N PRO A 308 -24.33 -28.52 -8.83
CA PRO A 308 -25.25 -27.40 -8.64
C PRO A 308 -24.84 -26.10 -9.36
N PHE A 309 -23.66 -26.04 -10.01
CA PHE A 309 -23.06 -24.81 -10.56
C PHE A 309 -22.90 -24.81 -12.10
N GLY A 310 -23.78 -25.51 -12.85
CA GLY A 310 -23.74 -25.52 -14.32
C GLY A 310 -24.32 -24.25 -14.97
N ALA A 311 -23.83 -23.89 -16.17
CA ALA A 311 -24.34 -22.76 -16.95
C ALA A 311 -25.81 -22.95 -17.35
N LYS A 312 -26.67 -21.94 -17.11
CA LYS A 312 -28.03 -21.92 -17.66
C LYS A 312 -27.94 -21.67 -19.17
N ALA A 313 -28.51 -22.57 -19.96
CA ALA A 313 -28.67 -22.41 -21.40
C ALA A 313 -29.60 -21.23 -21.70
N GLU A 314 -29.07 -20.17 -22.32
CA GLU A 314 -29.87 -19.27 -23.13
C GLU A 314 -29.86 -19.79 -24.57
N GLU A 315 -31.04 -20.14 -25.07
CA GLU A 315 -31.27 -20.53 -26.46
C GLU A 315 -31.22 -19.28 -27.36
N GLY A 316 -30.38 -19.32 -28.40
CA GLY A 316 -30.60 -18.51 -29.60
C GLY A 316 -29.34 -18.03 -30.34
N SER A 317 -29.08 -18.64 -31.51
CA SER A 317 -28.62 -18.00 -32.77
C SER A 317 -27.31 -17.17 -32.75
N SER A 318 -26.29 -17.31 -33.60
CA SER A 318 -26.11 -17.96 -34.91
C SER A 318 -24.62 -17.86 -35.32
N SER A 319 -24.11 -18.92 -35.96
CA SER A 319 -23.05 -18.99 -37.00
C SER A 319 -21.82 -18.06 -36.94
N LEU A 320 -20.64 -18.67 -36.81
CA LEU A 320 -19.33 -18.12 -37.22
C LEU A 320 -18.94 -18.64 -38.62
N PRO A 321 -18.34 -17.83 -39.51
CA PRO A 321 -17.70 -18.33 -40.73
C PRO A 321 -16.26 -18.78 -40.44
N SER A 322 -15.89 -19.91 -41.04
CA SER A 322 -14.53 -20.41 -41.19
C SER A 322 -13.70 -19.51 -42.10
N GLY A 323 -12.48 -19.19 -41.68
CA GLY A 323 -11.49 -18.47 -42.49
C GLY A 323 -10.10 -19.04 -42.24
N GLU A 324 -9.84 -20.23 -42.79
CA GLU A 324 -8.48 -20.61 -43.20
C GLU A 324 -8.06 -19.72 -44.38
N ASP A 325 -6.76 -19.39 -44.42
CA ASP A 325 -5.99 -18.71 -45.47
C ASP A 325 -5.51 -17.29 -45.15
N ARG A 326 -4.55 -17.19 -44.22
CA ARG A 326 -3.35 -16.33 -44.37
C ARG A 326 -2.19 -16.92 -43.58
N ILE A 327 -1.17 -17.42 -44.27
CA ILE A 327 0.29 -17.33 -44.03
C ILE A 327 0.97 -18.44 -44.86
N SER A 328 1.36 -18.12 -46.11
CA SER A 328 2.30 -18.93 -46.88
C SER A 328 3.36 -18.01 -47.50
N ALA A 329 4.31 -17.61 -46.66
CA ALA A 329 5.60 -17.00 -47.05
C ALA A 329 6.57 -16.87 -45.86
N ALA A 330 6.10 -17.04 -44.61
CA ALA A 330 6.91 -16.90 -43.39
C ALA A 330 7.40 -18.25 -42.79
N ALA A 331 7.01 -19.39 -43.36
CA ALA A 331 7.19 -20.70 -42.73
C ALA A 331 8.66 -21.15 -42.57
N ASP A 332 9.60 -20.62 -43.36
CA ASP A 332 11.02 -21.04 -43.32
C ASP A 332 11.89 -20.27 -42.31
N ARG A 333 11.48 -19.07 -41.86
CA ARG A 333 12.33 -18.24 -40.97
C ARG A 333 12.13 -18.49 -39.48
N TYR A 334 11.01 -19.09 -39.09
CA TYR A 334 10.62 -19.29 -37.69
C TYR A 334 10.26 -20.76 -37.42
N SER A 335 10.85 -21.65 -38.21
CA SER A 335 10.67 -23.09 -38.13
C SER A 335 11.37 -23.69 -36.91
N ARG A 336 11.09 -24.97 -36.62
CA ARG A 336 11.80 -25.75 -35.61
C ARG A 336 13.33 -25.66 -35.81
N GLU A 337 13.80 -25.70 -37.05
CA GLU A 337 15.24 -25.58 -37.35
C GLU A 337 15.81 -24.21 -37.00
N ALA A 338 15.03 -23.12 -37.10
CA ALA A 338 15.47 -21.78 -36.70
C ALA A 338 15.58 -21.67 -35.17
N TYR A 339 14.62 -22.23 -34.45
CA TYR A 339 14.63 -22.32 -32.99
C TYR A 339 15.81 -23.17 -32.47
N ASP A 340 16.01 -24.35 -33.06
CA ASP A 340 17.12 -25.24 -32.71
C ASP A 340 18.49 -24.60 -33.00
N ARG A 341 18.63 -23.89 -34.13
CA ARG A 341 19.84 -23.11 -34.44
C ARG A 341 20.09 -21.99 -33.45
N ALA A 342 19.07 -21.26 -33.02
CA ALA A 342 19.21 -20.18 -32.04
C ALA A 342 19.64 -20.71 -30.67
N ILE A 343 19.08 -21.85 -30.23
CA ILE A 343 19.52 -22.55 -29.01
C ILE A 343 20.98 -23.01 -29.15
N ALA A 344 21.35 -23.62 -30.28
CA ALA A 344 22.71 -24.10 -30.51
C ALA A 344 23.73 -22.94 -30.55
N ALA A 345 23.37 -21.82 -31.18
CA ALA A 345 24.20 -20.62 -31.22
C ALA A 345 24.40 -20.03 -29.82
N HIS A 346 23.33 -19.86 -29.04
CA HIS A 346 23.41 -19.36 -27.66
C HIS A 346 24.26 -20.28 -26.77
N ARG A 347 24.10 -21.60 -26.91
CA ARG A 347 24.94 -22.58 -26.19
C ARG A 347 26.41 -22.45 -26.56
N ALA A 348 26.73 -22.35 -27.85
CA ALA A 348 28.12 -22.19 -28.31
C ALA A 348 28.75 -20.90 -27.78
N GLU A 349 28.02 -19.79 -27.80
CA GLU A 349 28.45 -18.48 -27.28
C GLU A 349 28.66 -18.51 -25.76
N SER A 350 27.76 -19.16 -25.03
CA SER A 350 27.79 -19.19 -23.57
C SER A 350 28.78 -20.21 -23.00
N THR A 351 29.22 -21.20 -23.78
CA THR A 351 30.06 -22.34 -23.32
C THR A 351 31.32 -21.90 -22.55
N PRO A 352 32.14 -20.94 -23.02
CA PRO A 352 33.35 -20.54 -22.29
C PRO A 352 33.06 -19.90 -20.92
N SER A 353 31.92 -19.22 -20.78
CA SER A 353 31.50 -18.58 -19.53
C SER A 353 30.84 -19.58 -18.58
N LEU A 354 30.09 -20.55 -19.11
CA LEU A 354 29.52 -21.65 -18.33
C LEU A 354 30.62 -22.54 -17.73
N LEU A 355 31.66 -22.91 -18.49
CA LEU A 355 32.80 -23.68 -17.97
C LEU A 355 33.55 -22.95 -16.84
N ARG A 356 33.64 -21.61 -16.91
CA ARG A 356 34.22 -20.79 -15.83
C ARG A 356 33.35 -20.80 -14.59
N LEU A 357 32.03 -20.65 -14.74
CA LEU A 357 31.08 -20.71 -13.63
C LEU A 357 31.07 -22.10 -12.99
N GLU A 358 31.15 -23.18 -13.76
CA GLU A 358 31.23 -24.56 -13.24
C GLU A 358 32.46 -24.77 -12.35
N ALA A 359 33.64 -24.34 -12.81
CA ALA A 359 34.86 -24.41 -12.01
C ALA A 359 34.75 -23.58 -10.71
N GLN A 360 34.06 -22.42 -10.75
CA GLN A 360 33.82 -21.60 -9.57
C GLN A 360 32.81 -22.24 -8.61
N ILE A 361 31.76 -22.88 -9.13
CA ILE A 361 30.76 -23.63 -8.35
C ILE A 361 31.42 -24.80 -7.62
N GLU A 362 32.26 -25.58 -8.31
CA GLU A 362 33.02 -26.68 -7.70
C GLU A 362 33.93 -26.18 -6.57
N SER A 363 34.65 -25.09 -6.82
CA SER A 363 35.51 -24.45 -5.82
C SER A 363 34.72 -23.96 -4.59
N ALA A 364 33.59 -23.26 -4.80
CA ALA A 364 32.74 -22.76 -3.72
C ALA A 364 32.08 -23.88 -2.91
N ALA A 365 31.70 -24.98 -3.57
CA ALA A 365 31.16 -26.18 -2.92
C ALA A 365 32.21 -26.86 -2.03
N LEU A 366 33.45 -27.02 -2.52
CA LEU A 366 34.57 -27.55 -1.74
C LEU A 366 34.90 -26.65 -0.53
N ALA A 367 34.79 -25.33 -0.70
CA ALA A 367 34.99 -24.34 0.37
C ALA A 367 33.80 -24.18 1.33
N LYS A 368 32.69 -24.90 1.11
CA LYS A 368 31.43 -24.81 1.90
C LYS A 368 30.85 -23.38 1.99
N GLN A 369 30.99 -22.59 0.95
CA GLN A 369 30.49 -21.20 0.90
C GLN A 369 29.07 -21.16 0.34
N SER A 370 28.07 -21.49 1.18
CA SER A 370 26.67 -21.66 0.73
C SER A 370 26.09 -20.45 -0.01
N GLN A 371 26.39 -19.23 0.42
CA GLN A 371 25.88 -18.01 -0.22
C GLN A 371 26.50 -17.78 -1.61
N GLN A 372 27.82 -18.00 -1.74
CA GLN A 372 28.53 -17.85 -3.01
C GLN A 372 28.11 -18.96 -3.99
N LEU A 373 27.89 -20.17 -3.49
CA LEU A 373 27.38 -21.29 -4.28
C LEU A 373 25.99 -20.99 -4.85
N GLN A 374 25.10 -20.39 -4.06
CA GLN A 374 23.76 -20.00 -4.51
C GLN A 374 23.83 -18.93 -5.61
N GLN A 375 24.66 -17.89 -5.43
CA GLN A 375 24.83 -16.84 -6.44
C GLN A 375 25.43 -17.36 -7.75
N LEU A 376 26.47 -18.20 -7.69
CA LEU A 376 27.07 -18.78 -8.89
C LEU A 376 26.12 -19.75 -9.61
N THR A 377 25.30 -20.49 -8.87
CA THR A 377 24.27 -21.36 -9.45
C THR A 377 23.21 -20.56 -10.18
N ALA A 378 22.73 -19.45 -9.59
CA ALA A 378 21.77 -18.55 -10.23
C ALA A 378 22.36 -17.90 -11.49
N GLN A 379 23.62 -17.44 -11.44
CA GLN A 379 24.31 -16.90 -12.62
C GLN A 379 24.40 -17.93 -13.74
N ARG A 380 24.73 -19.20 -13.43
CA ARG A 380 24.78 -20.27 -14.42
C ARG A 380 23.42 -20.50 -15.07
N THR A 381 22.35 -20.67 -14.28
CA THR A 381 20.99 -20.89 -14.81
C THR A 381 20.55 -19.73 -15.71
N ILE A 382 20.76 -18.49 -15.26
CA ILE A 382 20.36 -17.30 -16.01
C ILE A 382 21.14 -17.17 -17.32
N LEU A 383 22.46 -17.38 -17.28
CA LEU A 383 23.30 -17.34 -18.48
C LEU A 383 22.90 -18.42 -19.49
N GLU A 384 22.73 -19.66 -19.03
CA GLU A 384 22.34 -20.80 -19.89
C GLU A 384 20.99 -20.56 -20.56
N SER A 385 20.08 -19.87 -19.87
CA SER A 385 18.77 -19.52 -20.42
C SER A 385 18.87 -18.55 -21.61
N GLY A 386 19.79 -17.59 -21.61
CA GLY A 386 19.82 -16.53 -22.63
C GLY A 386 18.71 -15.50 -22.50
N LEU A 387 18.06 -15.42 -21.33
CA LEU A 387 17.09 -14.38 -20.98
C LEU A 387 17.75 -13.13 -20.34
N PHE A 388 19.06 -13.13 -20.12
CA PHE A 388 19.79 -11.95 -19.68
C PHE A 388 20.39 -11.22 -20.88
N ASP A 389 20.01 -9.97 -21.07
CA ASP A 389 20.50 -9.10 -22.14
C ASP A 389 21.54 -8.13 -21.58
N GLN A 390 22.82 -8.47 -21.79
CA GLN A 390 23.94 -7.70 -21.27
C GLN A 390 24.01 -6.28 -21.83
N GLU A 391 23.72 -6.10 -23.12
CA GLU A 391 23.77 -4.78 -23.76
C GLU A 391 22.67 -3.88 -23.19
N TYR A 392 21.43 -4.39 -23.15
CA TYR A 392 20.29 -3.70 -22.55
C TYR A 392 20.55 -3.35 -21.07
N TYR A 393 21.11 -4.28 -20.30
CA TYR A 393 21.38 -4.06 -18.88
C TYR A 393 22.38 -2.92 -18.67
N LEU A 394 23.43 -2.83 -19.48
CA LEU A 394 24.43 -1.76 -19.37
C LEU A 394 23.93 -0.41 -19.92
N GLU A 395 23.04 -0.43 -20.91
CA GLU A 395 22.41 0.78 -21.45
C GLU A 395 21.43 1.41 -20.45
N THR A 396 20.61 0.59 -19.78
CA THR A 396 19.61 1.05 -18.80
C THR A 396 20.17 1.32 -17.41
N ASN A 397 21.39 0.85 -17.12
CA ASN A 397 22.06 1.02 -15.83
C ASN A 397 23.46 1.66 -16.00
N PRO A 398 23.53 2.99 -16.29
CA PRO A 398 24.80 3.67 -16.52
C PRO A 398 25.78 3.57 -15.35
N ASP A 399 25.27 3.50 -14.12
CA ASP A 399 26.08 3.33 -12.91
C ASP A 399 26.86 2.00 -12.89
N VAL A 400 26.25 0.92 -13.38
CA VAL A 400 26.88 -0.40 -13.51
C VAL A 400 27.93 -0.38 -14.62
N ARG A 401 27.59 0.23 -15.76
CA ARG A 401 28.50 0.40 -16.90
C ARG A 401 29.74 1.20 -16.52
N ASP A 402 29.55 2.34 -15.86
CA ASP A 402 30.63 3.25 -15.50
C ASP A 402 31.51 2.67 -14.38
N ALA A 403 30.96 1.78 -13.54
CA ALA A 403 31.70 1.02 -12.53
C ALA A 403 32.54 -0.14 -13.10
N GLY A 404 32.30 -0.57 -14.35
CA GLY A 404 33.03 -1.65 -15.01
C GLY A 404 32.86 -3.02 -14.35
N VAL A 405 31.78 -3.23 -13.60
CA VAL A 405 31.48 -4.51 -12.93
C VAL A 405 30.82 -5.49 -13.90
N ASP A 406 30.97 -6.80 -13.62
CA ASP A 406 30.28 -7.82 -14.41
C ASP A 406 28.75 -7.69 -14.25
N PRO A 407 27.99 -7.48 -15.35
CA PRO A 407 26.57 -7.12 -15.28
C PRO A 407 25.69 -8.27 -14.79
N LEU A 408 26.03 -9.53 -15.11
CA LEU A 408 25.27 -10.69 -14.65
C LEU A 408 25.51 -10.96 -13.15
N ALA A 409 26.77 -10.84 -12.70
CA ALA A 409 27.11 -10.93 -11.28
C ALA A 409 26.45 -9.78 -10.49
N HIS A 410 26.43 -8.56 -11.03
CA HIS A 410 25.72 -7.44 -10.43
C HIS A 410 24.22 -7.70 -10.33
N TYR A 411 23.59 -8.17 -11.40
CA TYR A 411 22.16 -8.46 -11.41
C TYR A 411 21.78 -9.48 -10.33
N VAL A 412 22.50 -10.60 -10.25
CA VAL A 412 22.24 -11.65 -9.25
C VAL A 412 22.56 -11.19 -7.83
N GLY A 413 23.61 -10.38 -7.64
CA GLY A 413 24.03 -9.93 -6.32
C GLY A 413 23.15 -8.80 -5.74
N ASN A 414 22.79 -7.82 -6.58
CA ASN A 414 22.15 -6.58 -6.17
C ASN A 414 20.98 -6.19 -7.06
N GLY A 415 21.17 -6.26 -8.39
CA GLY A 415 20.26 -5.64 -9.35
C GLY A 415 18.83 -6.19 -9.29
N GLU A 416 18.66 -7.48 -9.02
CA GLU A 416 17.36 -8.10 -8.85
C GLU A 416 16.60 -7.54 -7.64
N ARG A 417 17.26 -7.41 -6.48
CA ARG A 417 16.70 -6.77 -5.27
C ARG A 417 16.40 -5.29 -5.46
N GLU A 418 17.14 -4.63 -6.33
CA GLU A 418 16.92 -3.23 -6.72
C GLU A 418 15.80 -3.09 -7.77
N GLY A 419 15.20 -4.20 -8.22
CA GLY A 419 14.13 -4.20 -9.23
C GLY A 419 14.61 -3.93 -10.65
N ARG A 420 15.91 -4.05 -10.93
CA ARG A 420 16.47 -3.82 -12.27
C ARG A 420 16.02 -4.91 -13.24
N LEU A 421 15.82 -4.53 -14.50
CA LEU A 421 15.30 -5.42 -15.53
C LEU A 421 16.45 -6.18 -16.22
N PRO A 422 16.44 -7.53 -16.26
CA PRO A 422 17.46 -8.33 -16.95
C PRO A 422 17.28 -8.31 -18.48
N ASN A 423 16.08 -7.98 -18.95
CA ASN A 423 15.73 -7.75 -20.36
C ASN A 423 14.42 -6.91 -20.41
N PRO A 424 14.03 -6.35 -21.57
CA PRO A 424 12.86 -5.47 -21.67
C PRO A 424 11.49 -6.13 -21.43
N PHE A 425 11.43 -7.45 -21.30
CA PHE A 425 10.20 -8.25 -21.26
C PHE A 425 10.12 -9.17 -20.04
N PHE A 426 11.03 -9.01 -19.07
CA PHE A 426 10.97 -9.68 -17.78
C PHE A 426 11.02 -8.63 -16.68
N CYS A 427 9.90 -8.44 -15.98
CA CYS A 427 9.82 -7.49 -14.88
C CYS A 427 9.91 -8.25 -13.56
N VAL A 428 10.97 -8.00 -12.79
CA VAL A 428 11.23 -8.67 -11.50
C VAL A 428 10.06 -8.44 -10.55
N SER A 429 9.61 -7.20 -10.39
CA SER A 429 8.53 -6.85 -9.47
C SER A 429 7.18 -7.42 -9.91
N PHE A 430 6.88 -7.40 -11.20
CA PHE A 430 5.69 -8.05 -11.74
C PHE A 430 5.74 -9.56 -11.53
N TYR A 431 6.84 -10.22 -11.92
CA TYR A 431 6.97 -11.65 -11.82
C TYR A 431 6.94 -12.13 -10.36
N ARG A 432 7.61 -11.41 -9.46
CA ARG A 432 7.59 -11.71 -8.02
C ARG A 432 6.18 -11.64 -7.46
N ARG A 433 5.41 -10.59 -7.78
CA ARG A 433 3.99 -10.44 -7.39
C ARG A 433 3.17 -11.64 -7.88
N ASN A 434 3.16 -11.87 -9.19
CA ASN A 434 2.35 -12.91 -9.83
C ASN A 434 2.83 -14.36 -9.56
N SER A 435 3.97 -14.55 -8.89
CA SER A 435 4.56 -15.88 -8.61
C SER A 435 4.90 -16.10 -7.13
N VAL A 436 4.39 -15.25 -6.21
CA VAL A 436 4.73 -15.26 -4.77
C VAL A 436 4.54 -16.63 -4.11
N LEU A 437 3.58 -17.44 -4.59
CA LEU A 437 3.28 -18.76 -4.00
C LEU A 437 4.33 -19.84 -4.33
N LEU A 438 5.16 -19.62 -5.35
CA LEU A 438 6.13 -20.59 -5.85
C LEU A 438 7.58 -20.12 -5.62
N LEU A 439 7.81 -18.81 -5.57
CA LEU A 439 9.13 -18.22 -5.40
C LEU A 439 9.50 -18.06 -3.91
N PRO A 440 10.59 -18.71 -3.42
CA PRO A 440 11.09 -18.47 -2.07
C PRO A 440 11.43 -16.99 -1.83
N ARG A 441 11.29 -16.51 -0.59
CA ARG A 441 11.53 -15.10 -0.22
C ARG A 441 12.91 -14.58 -0.64
N ASP A 442 13.92 -15.46 -0.64
CA ASP A 442 15.31 -15.16 -1.04
C ASP A 442 15.70 -15.77 -2.41
N GLY A 443 14.73 -16.32 -3.15
CA GLY A 443 14.95 -16.91 -4.47
C GLY A 443 15.04 -15.86 -5.56
N ASN A 444 15.90 -16.04 -6.57
CA ASN A 444 16.02 -15.10 -7.69
C ASN A 444 14.83 -15.24 -8.65
N ALA A 445 14.16 -14.13 -8.94
CA ALA A 445 12.93 -14.10 -9.73
C ALA A 445 13.12 -14.65 -11.17
N LEU A 446 14.16 -14.19 -11.88
CA LEU A 446 14.44 -14.65 -13.23
C LEU A 446 14.84 -16.12 -13.25
N GLN A 447 15.64 -16.56 -12.28
CA GLN A 447 16.01 -17.97 -12.13
C GLN A 447 14.78 -18.87 -11.99
N HIS A 448 13.85 -18.53 -11.10
CA HIS A 448 12.62 -19.29 -10.91
C HIS A 448 11.73 -19.27 -12.14
N TYR A 449 11.64 -18.15 -12.86
CA TYR A 449 10.93 -18.12 -14.14
C TYR A 449 11.51 -19.11 -15.15
N ILE A 450 12.83 -19.20 -15.24
CA ILE A 450 13.53 -20.12 -16.14
C ILE A 450 13.28 -21.58 -15.74
N GLU A 451 13.36 -21.88 -14.44
CA GLU A 451 13.32 -23.26 -13.93
C GLU A 451 11.89 -23.81 -13.87
N GLU A 452 10.91 -22.96 -13.54
CA GLU A 452 9.55 -23.41 -13.21
C GLU A 452 8.47 -22.52 -13.87
N GLY A 453 8.64 -21.20 -13.82
CA GLY A 453 7.58 -20.27 -14.16
C GLY A 453 7.12 -20.29 -15.60
N GLU A 454 8.06 -20.31 -16.55
CA GLU A 454 7.74 -20.32 -17.97
C GLU A 454 6.99 -21.60 -18.37
N HIS A 455 7.35 -22.75 -17.78
CA HIS A 455 6.67 -24.02 -18.01
C HIS A 455 5.29 -24.08 -17.33
N ALA A 456 5.15 -23.45 -16.17
CA ALA A 456 3.87 -23.28 -15.48
C ALA A 456 2.94 -22.23 -16.14
N GLY A 457 3.39 -21.60 -17.23
CA GLY A 457 2.61 -20.59 -17.96
C GLY A 457 2.52 -19.24 -17.25
N LEU A 458 3.38 -18.98 -16.26
CA LEU A 458 3.42 -17.71 -15.55
C LEU A 458 3.89 -16.59 -16.49
N LYS A 459 3.34 -15.39 -16.29
CA LYS A 459 3.66 -14.23 -17.14
C LYS A 459 4.99 -13.61 -16.72
N ALA A 460 5.90 -13.38 -17.67
CA ALA A 460 7.21 -12.76 -17.43
C ALA A 460 7.10 -11.25 -17.11
N SER A 461 6.12 -10.59 -17.72
CA SER A 461 5.83 -9.16 -17.58
C SER A 461 4.44 -8.86 -18.15
N MET A 462 3.88 -7.67 -17.87
CA MET A 462 2.64 -7.20 -18.54
C MET A 462 2.74 -7.26 -20.09
N PRO A 463 3.87 -6.88 -20.71
CA PRO A 463 4.06 -7.00 -22.15
C PRO A 463 4.17 -8.41 -22.71
N PHE A 464 4.48 -9.45 -21.93
CA PHE A 464 4.73 -10.78 -22.48
C PHE A 464 4.03 -11.88 -21.70
N ASP A 465 3.00 -12.44 -22.32
CA ASP A 465 2.30 -13.64 -21.87
C ASP A 465 2.71 -14.83 -22.75
N PRO A 466 3.35 -15.87 -22.19
CA PRO A 466 3.81 -17.03 -22.96
C PRO A 466 2.65 -17.83 -23.55
N GLN A 467 1.50 -17.89 -22.89
CA GLN A 467 0.32 -18.63 -23.37
C GLN A 467 -0.36 -17.88 -24.51
N GLU A 468 -0.54 -16.56 -24.39
CA GLU A 468 -1.06 -15.75 -25.48
C GLU A 468 -0.12 -15.75 -26.69
N TYR A 469 1.20 -15.71 -26.45
CA TYR A 469 2.20 -15.77 -27.50
C TYR A 469 2.11 -17.06 -28.32
N LEU A 470 1.93 -18.21 -27.65
CA LEU A 470 1.74 -19.50 -28.32
C LEU A 470 0.35 -19.63 -28.95
N ALA A 471 -0.70 -19.13 -28.31
CA ALA A 471 -2.07 -19.16 -28.84
C ALA A 471 -2.22 -18.29 -30.09
N ALA A 472 -1.57 -17.12 -30.13
CA ALA A 472 -1.52 -16.25 -31.29
C ALA A 472 -0.68 -16.82 -32.43
N ASN A 473 0.18 -17.81 -32.15
CA ASN A 473 1.06 -18.45 -33.12
C ASN A 473 1.00 -19.98 -33.00
N PRO A 474 -0.14 -20.64 -33.32
CA PRO A 474 -0.35 -22.06 -33.04
C PRO A 474 0.71 -23.00 -33.64
N ALA A 475 1.34 -22.60 -34.75
CA ALA A 475 2.42 -23.35 -35.38
C ALA A 475 3.64 -23.54 -34.45
N LEU A 476 3.86 -22.63 -33.49
CA LEU A 476 4.97 -22.67 -32.53
C LEU A 476 4.71 -23.63 -31.37
N ALA A 477 3.44 -23.86 -31.00
CA ALA A 477 3.06 -24.63 -29.81
C ALA A 477 3.54 -26.09 -29.84
N GLY A 478 3.82 -26.65 -31.03
CA GLY A 478 4.32 -28.02 -31.17
C GLY A 478 5.84 -28.19 -30.98
N PHE A 479 6.61 -27.10 -30.83
CA PHE A 479 8.08 -27.18 -30.77
C PHE A 479 8.80 -26.12 -29.94
N VAL A 480 8.15 -25.01 -29.62
CA VAL A 480 8.75 -23.94 -28.81
C VAL A 480 8.51 -24.24 -27.33
N GLU A 481 9.55 -24.71 -26.65
CA GLU A 481 9.52 -25.01 -25.21
C GLU A 481 9.85 -23.79 -24.33
N ARG A 482 10.45 -22.74 -24.92
CA ARG A 482 10.92 -21.53 -24.21
C ARG A 482 10.38 -20.27 -24.89
N PRO A 483 9.10 -19.91 -24.67
CA PRO A 483 8.41 -18.85 -25.41
C PRO A 483 9.10 -17.49 -25.34
N LEU A 484 9.58 -17.05 -24.17
CA LEU A 484 10.26 -15.76 -24.02
C LEU A 484 11.61 -15.76 -24.75
N PHE A 485 12.36 -16.85 -24.69
CA PHE A 485 13.61 -16.99 -25.46
C PHE A 485 13.34 -16.93 -26.96
N HIS A 486 12.35 -17.68 -27.44
CA HIS A 486 11.94 -17.65 -28.85
C HIS A 486 11.52 -16.24 -29.26
N PHE A 487 10.72 -15.55 -28.45
CA PHE A 487 10.30 -14.19 -28.74
C PHE A 487 11.48 -13.21 -28.81
N LEU A 488 12.38 -13.23 -27.84
CA LEU A 488 13.55 -12.34 -27.79
C LEU A 488 14.53 -12.56 -28.96
N LYS A 489 14.80 -13.81 -29.32
CA LYS A 489 15.83 -14.15 -30.32
C LYS A 489 15.31 -14.25 -31.75
N ILE A 490 14.03 -14.56 -31.93
CA ILE A 490 13.44 -14.88 -33.23
C ILE A 490 12.18 -14.06 -33.44
N GLY A 491 11.22 -14.15 -32.52
CA GLY A 491 9.86 -13.64 -32.71
C GLY A 491 9.75 -12.13 -32.90
N ARG A 492 10.55 -11.34 -32.20
CA ARG A 492 10.57 -9.88 -32.33
C ARG A 492 11.02 -9.43 -33.73
N ALA A 493 12.09 -10.04 -34.25
CA ALA A 493 12.57 -9.78 -35.61
C ALA A 493 11.59 -10.33 -36.68
N ALA A 494 10.77 -11.31 -36.29
CA ALA A 494 9.77 -11.95 -37.12
C ALA A 494 8.48 -11.14 -37.33
N GLY A 495 8.26 -10.13 -36.49
CA GLY A 495 6.98 -9.44 -36.39
C GLY A 495 5.92 -10.20 -35.57
N PHE A 496 6.31 -11.28 -34.87
CA PHE A 496 5.47 -11.86 -33.83
C PHE A 496 5.54 -10.93 -32.62
N GLY A 497 4.41 -10.38 -32.20
CA GLY A 497 4.34 -9.46 -31.08
C GLY A 497 3.18 -9.78 -30.14
N PRO A 498 3.33 -9.55 -28.82
CA PRO A 498 2.19 -9.24 -27.96
C PRO A 498 1.47 -7.98 -28.50
N ARG A 499 0.19 -7.77 -28.15
CA ARG A 499 -0.67 -6.72 -28.78
C ARG A 499 0.07 -5.38 -28.93
N ARG A 500 -0.05 -4.75 -30.11
CA ARG A 500 0.54 -3.44 -30.50
C ARG A 500 0.40 -2.30 -29.47
N ALA A 501 -0.60 -2.39 -28.59
CA ALA A 501 -0.84 -1.42 -27.51
C ALA A 501 0.19 -1.52 -26.37
N VAL A 502 0.72 -2.71 -26.03
CA VAL A 502 1.53 -2.87 -24.82
C VAL A 502 2.97 -2.38 -24.99
N THR A 503 3.55 -2.51 -26.19
CA THR A 503 4.87 -1.92 -26.50
C THR A 503 4.85 -0.39 -26.43
N ALA A 504 3.72 0.24 -26.77
CA ALA A 504 3.56 1.69 -26.66
C ALA A 504 3.39 2.17 -25.21
N ALA A 505 2.97 1.30 -24.30
CA ALA A 505 2.76 1.60 -22.87
C ALA A 505 4.04 1.45 -22.02
N LEU A 506 5.08 0.79 -22.52
CA LEU A 506 6.30 0.45 -21.76
C LEU A 506 6.88 1.62 -20.93
N PRO A 507 7.10 2.83 -21.49
CA PRO A 507 7.65 3.94 -20.71
C PRO A 507 6.73 4.39 -19.56
N ALA A 508 5.41 4.26 -19.74
CA ALA A 508 4.45 4.60 -18.69
C ALA A 508 4.44 3.55 -17.58
N LEU A 509 4.55 2.27 -17.94
CA LEU A 509 4.59 1.17 -16.98
C LEU A 509 5.83 1.25 -16.07
N GLU A 510 7.00 1.62 -16.61
CA GLU A 510 8.22 1.86 -15.82
C GLU A 510 8.01 2.93 -14.74
N HIS A 511 7.31 4.01 -15.08
CA HIS A 511 6.95 5.05 -14.13
C HIS A 511 5.94 4.56 -13.07
N LEU A 512 4.96 3.73 -13.44
CA LEU A 512 4.02 3.14 -12.48
C LEU A 512 4.69 2.15 -11.53
N GLU A 513 5.63 1.36 -12.02
CA GLU A 513 6.41 0.45 -11.17
C GLU A 513 7.25 1.21 -10.16
N ARG A 514 7.90 2.30 -10.58
CA ARG A 514 8.62 3.19 -9.65
C ARG A 514 7.67 3.81 -8.64
N PHE A 515 6.48 4.23 -9.05
CA PHE A 515 5.46 4.75 -8.13
C PHE A 515 5.05 3.71 -7.08
N GLU A 516 4.73 2.49 -7.50
CA GLU A 516 4.37 1.39 -6.60
C GLU A 516 5.53 1.00 -5.67
N ALA A 517 6.75 0.91 -6.20
CA ALA A 517 7.96 0.58 -5.42
C ALA A 517 8.27 1.58 -4.30
N THR A 518 7.79 2.82 -4.40
CA THR A 518 7.91 3.83 -3.33
C THR A 518 6.78 3.81 -2.31
N GLY A 519 5.90 2.80 -2.34
CA GLY A 519 4.69 2.78 -1.53
C GLY A 519 3.72 3.88 -1.96
N LYS A 520 3.59 4.10 -3.27
CA LYS A 520 2.74 5.13 -3.88
C LYS A 520 3.15 6.57 -3.48
N ARG A 521 4.43 6.83 -3.25
CA ARG A 521 4.93 8.15 -2.81
C ARG A 521 5.50 9.01 -3.94
N ASP A 522 5.97 8.40 -5.02
CA ASP A 522 6.55 9.11 -6.17
C ASP A 522 5.46 9.68 -7.10
N LEU A 523 4.84 10.78 -6.68
CA LEU A 523 3.79 11.46 -7.45
C LEU A 523 4.27 11.96 -8.81
N GLU A 524 5.57 12.21 -8.98
CA GLU A 524 6.14 12.59 -10.26
C GLU A 524 6.10 11.40 -11.23
N ALA A 525 6.50 10.21 -10.78
CA ALA A 525 6.38 9.00 -11.57
C ALA A 525 4.91 8.72 -11.91
N LEU A 526 3.99 8.84 -10.95
CA LEU A 526 2.55 8.67 -11.18
C LEU A 526 2.03 9.58 -12.31
N MET A 527 2.32 10.87 -12.22
CA MET A 527 1.88 11.85 -13.21
C MET A 527 2.50 11.61 -14.58
N ARG A 528 3.82 11.32 -14.67
CA ARG A 528 4.49 11.01 -15.95
C ARG A 528 3.85 9.79 -16.61
N ALA A 529 3.50 8.77 -15.84
CA ALA A 529 2.78 7.62 -16.36
C ALA A 529 1.40 8.01 -16.91
N LYS A 530 0.59 8.76 -16.16
CA LYS A 530 -0.74 9.21 -16.59
C LYS A 530 -0.68 10.04 -17.87
N GLN A 531 0.27 10.97 -17.95
CA GLN A 531 0.51 11.80 -19.14
C GLN A 531 0.93 10.95 -20.35
N ALA A 532 1.85 10.00 -20.15
CA ALA A 532 2.28 9.09 -21.20
C ALA A 532 1.13 8.20 -21.70
N LEU A 533 0.32 7.63 -20.80
CA LEU A 533 -0.85 6.82 -21.15
C LEU A 533 -1.92 7.64 -21.88
N ALA A 534 -2.27 8.81 -21.36
CA ALA A 534 -3.25 9.70 -22.00
C ALA A 534 -2.78 10.18 -23.37
N SER A 535 -1.49 10.50 -23.53
CA SER A 535 -0.93 10.91 -24.82
C SER A 535 -0.86 9.76 -25.84
N THR A 536 -0.67 8.53 -25.37
CA THR A 536 -0.47 7.35 -26.24
C THR A 536 -1.78 6.73 -26.68
N PHE A 537 -2.74 6.61 -25.76
CA PHE A 537 -3.99 5.87 -25.97
C PHE A 537 -5.23 6.75 -25.98
N GLY A 538 -5.11 8.04 -25.65
CA GLY A 538 -6.23 8.88 -25.25
C GLY A 538 -6.62 8.64 -23.79
N VAL A 539 -7.43 9.53 -23.24
CA VAL A 539 -7.72 9.57 -21.79
C VAL A 539 -8.45 8.30 -21.31
N GLU A 540 -9.52 7.88 -21.98
CA GLU A 540 -10.33 6.73 -21.54
C GLU A 540 -9.57 5.41 -21.61
N LEU A 541 -8.93 5.13 -22.74
CA LEU A 541 -8.16 3.89 -22.92
C LEU A 541 -6.87 3.93 -22.09
N GLY A 542 -6.24 5.09 -21.95
CA GLY A 542 -5.09 5.28 -21.06
C GLY A 542 -5.44 5.02 -19.60
N PHE A 543 -6.64 5.41 -19.15
CA PHE A 543 -7.12 5.12 -17.81
C PHE A 543 -7.39 3.62 -17.59
N ALA A 544 -7.91 2.91 -18.60
CA ALA A 544 -8.08 1.46 -18.51
C ALA A 544 -6.72 0.75 -18.29
N VAL A 545 -5.69 1.12 -19.07
CA VAL A 545 -4.32 0.59 -18.90
C VAL A 545 -3.73 0.98 -17.54
N PHE A 546 -3.98 2.20 -17.09
CA PHE A 546 -3.54 2.67 -15.77
C PHE A 546 -4.15 1.87 -14.62
N LYS A 547 -5.45 1.55 -14.70
CA LYS A 547 -6.19 0.77 -13.70
C LYS A 547 -5.68 -0.68 -13.60
N GLU A 548 -5.22 -1.26 -14.70
CA GLU A 548 -4.58 -2.58 -14.70
C GLU A 548 -3.18 -2.56 -14.08
N ALA A 549 -2.47 -1.43 -14.14
CA ALA A 549 -1.08 -1.31 -13.75
C ALA A 549 -0.84 -0.78 -12.31
N VAL A 550 -1.82 -0.08 -11.73
CA VAL A 550 -1.76 0.50 -10.38
C VAL A 550 -2.91 -0.04 -9.54
N THR A 551 -2.63 -0.44 -8.29
CA THR A 551 -3.67 -0.97 -7.41
C THR A 551 -4.58 0.17 -6.92
N PHE A 552 -5.71 0.39 -7.60
CA PHE A 552 -6.84 1.21 -7.14
C PHE A 552 -8.00 0.31 -6.68
N PRO A 553 -8.92 0.79 -5.83
CA PRO A 553 -10.18 0.11 -5.59
C PRO A 553 -10.93 -0.19 -6.90
N ASP A 554 -11.38 -1.44 -7.10
CA ASP A 554 -12.01 -1.89 -8.36
C ASP A 554 -13.27 -1.10 -8.75
N SER A 555 -13.92 -0.48 -7.76
CA SER A 555 -15.07 0.40 -7.97
C SER A 555 -14.72 1.70 -8.66
N ASP A 556 -13.47 2.13 -8.76
CA ASP A 556 -13.16 3.43 -9.34
C ASP A 556 -13.37 3.48 -10.87
N GLU A 557 -14.03 4.55 -11.31
CA GLU A 557 -14.28 4.92 -12.69
C GLU A 557 -13.81 6.36 -12.96
N LEU A 558 -13.69 6.69 -14.23
CA LEU A 558 -13.32 8.02 -14.65
C LEU A 558 -14.57 8.90 -14.81
N GLN A 559 -14.64 9.98 -14.05
CA GLN A 559 -15.71 10.97 -14.16
C GLN A 559 -15.16 12.33 -14.58
N ILE A 560 -15.80 12.94 -15.58
CA ILE A 560 -15.44 14.28 -16.04
C ILE A 560 -16.19 15.31 -15.20
N LYS A 561 -15.44 16.13 -14.46
CA LYS A 561 -16.00 17.23 -13.65
C LYS A 561 -15.53 18.57 -14.18
N ARG A 562 -16.36 19.60 -13.99
CA ARG A 562 -15.93 20.99 -14.19
C ARG A 562 -14.96 21.36 -13.06
N LEU A 563 -13.82 21.94 -13.42
CA LEU A 563 -12.85 22.44 -12.45
C LEU A 563 -13.21 23.88 -12.06
N GLU A 564 -13.21 24.18 -10.76
CA GLU A 564 -13.51 25.51 -10.23
C GLU A 564 -12.61 25.91 -9.06
N SER A 565 -12.43 27.21 -8.89
CA SER A 565 -11.74 27.78 -7.73
C SER A 565 -12.55 27.52 -6.47
N GLN A 566 -11.91 26.95 -5.45
CA GLN A 566 -12.48 26.79 -4.12
C GLN A 566 -12.98 28.12 -3.56
N TYR A 567 -12.25 29.22 -3.76
CA TYR A 567 -12.63 30.55 -3.27
C TYR A 567 -13.92 31.04 -3.93
N VAL A 568 -13.99 31.00 -5.27
CA VAL A 568 -15.19 31.43 -6.01
C VAL A 568 -16.40 30.58 -5.64
N PHE A 569 -16.24 29.25 -5.57
CA PHE A 569 -17.32 28.37 -5.17
C PHE A 569 -17.78 28.66 -3.74
N ALA A 570 -16.86 28.75 -2.79
CA ALA A 570 -17.16 28.95 -1.38
C ALA A 570 -17.86 30.28 -1.12
N ARG A 571 -17.42 31.37 -1.75
CA ARG A 571 -18.05 32.69 -1.64
C ARG A 571 -19.50 32.68 -2.13
N ASP A 572 -19.75 32.02 -3.26
CA ASP A 572 -21.05 32.09 -3.94
C ASP A 572 -22.04 31.01 -3.47
N ARG A 573 -21.53 29.86 -2.99
CA ARG A 573 -22.32 28.63 -2.74
C ARG A 573 -21.94 27.89 -1.45
N GLY A 574 -20.94 28.34 -0.69
CA GLY A 574 -20.61 27.73 0.59
C GLY A 574 -21.76 27.86 1.60
N GLU A 575 -21.98 26.83 2.41
CA GLU A 575 -22.98 26.88 3.50
C GLU A 575 -22.60 27.97 4.51
N VAL A 576 -21.30 28.07 4.79
CA VAL A 576 -20.68 29.15 5.56
C VAL A 576 -19.51 29.69 4.76
N PHE A 577 -19.38 31.02 4.71
CA PHE A 577 -18.21 31.68 4.15
C PHE A 577 -17.90 32.93 4.98
N VAL A 578 -16.71 32.95 5.59
CA VAL A 578 -16.22 34.09 6.36
C VAL A 578 -14.89 34.50 5.77
N GLU A 579 -14.89 35.61 5.03
CA GLU A 579 -13.68 36.23 4.52
C GLU A 579 -13.05 37.11 5.61
N THR A 580 -11.82 36.79 5.98
CA THR A 580 -11.03 37.57 6.95
C THR A 580 -10.15 38.61 6.26
N ALA A 581 -9.78 38.37 4.99
CA ALA A 581 -9.11 39.36 4.14
C ALA A 581 -9.28 39.02 2.65
N PRO A 582 -9.55 40.01 1.78
CA PRO A 582 -9.69 39.77 0.34
C PRO A 582 -8.33 39.47 -0.32
N GLY A 583 -8.39 38.76 -1.45
CA GLY A 583 -7.25 38.56 -2.34
C GLY A 583 -7.03 39.73 -3.31
N GLY A 584 -5.90 39.73 -4.03
CA GLY A 584 -5.60 40.68 -5.11
C GLY A 584 -4.71 41.86 -4.73
N GLU A 585 -4.37 42.02 -3.43
CA GLU A 585 -3.45 43.07 -2.96
C GLU A 585 -2.03 42.80 -3.45
N ARG A 586 -1.41 43.76 -4.13
CA ARG A 586 -0.01 43.66 -4.55
C ARG A 586 0.93 44.06 -3.40
N PHE A 587 1.98 43.28 -3.21
CA PHE A 587 3.04 43.60 -2.24
C PHE A 587 4.41 43.15 -2.75
N VAL A 588 5.47 43.68 -2.14
CA VAL A 588 6.84 43.43 -2.52
C VAL A 588 7.57 42.72 -1.40
N VAL A 589 8.26 41.61 -1.72
CA VAL A 589 9.19 40.94 -0.81
C VAL A 589 10.59 41.37 -1.17
N HIS A 590 11.22 42.10 -0.26
CA HIS A 590 12.61 42.51 -0.42
C HIS A 590 13.55 41.33 -0.07
N PRO A 591 14.65 41.15 -0.82
CA PRO A 591 15.66 40.15 -0.49
C PRO A 591 16.27 40.42 0.89
N PRO A 592 16.61 39.38 1.67
CA PRO A 592 17.48 39.53 2.84
C PRO A 592 18.92 39.83 2.40
N ARG A 593 19.85 39.96 3.35
CA ARG A 593 21.28 40.17 3.05
C ARG A 593 21.81 38.96 2.27
N VAL A 594 22.27 39.16 1.03
CA VAL A 594 22.92 38.11 0.22
C VAL A 594 24.43 38.35 0.17
N ILE A 595 25.22 37.32 0.47
CA ILE A 595 26.68 37.32 0.43
C ILE A 595 27.13 36.35 -0.66
N GLY A 596 27.67 36.86 -1.76
CA GLY A 596 28.05 36.07 -2.94
C GLY A 596 27.27 36.49 -4.19
N GLU A 597 27.38 35.69 -5.24
CA GLU A 597 26.63 35.91 -6.47
C GLU A 597 25.18 35.43 -6.32
N GLY A 598 24.23 36.17 -6.87
CA GLY A 598 22.84 35.72 -6.98
C GLY A 598 21.87 36.83 -7.34
N ASP A 599 20.74 36.45 -7.95
CA ASP A 599 19.66 37.37 -8.32
C ASP A 599 18.88 37.81 -7.08
N SER A 600 19.37 38.87 -6.44
CA SER A 600 18.81 39.48 -5.23
C SER A 600 17.90 40.67 -5.57
N ARG A 601 17.06 40.53 -6.60
CA ARG A 601 16.02 41.52 -6.87
C ARG A 601 14.83 41.38 -5.91
N PRO A 602 14.08 42.46 -5.63
CA PRO A 602 12.76 42.35 -5.01
C PRO A 602 11.80 41.51 -5.88
N LEU A 603 10.91 40.75 -5.22
CA LEU A 603 9.86 39.97 -5.86
C LEU A 603 8.50 40.65 -5.66
N GLU A 604 7.73 40.77 -6.73
CA GLU A 604 6.35 41.27 -6.69
C GLU A 604 5.38 40.10 -6.55
N HIS A 605 4.40 40.23 -5.65
CA HIS A 605 3.42 39.19 -5.33
C HIS A 605 2.00 39.76 -5.26
N ILE A 606 1.01 38.90 -5.45
CA ILE A 606 -0.42 39.15 -5.28
C ILE A 606 -0.93 38.30 -4.12
N ALA A 607 -1.38 38.95 -3.05
CA ALA A 607 -1.83 38.26 -1.86
C ALA A 607 -3.14 37.49 -2.12
N ARG A 608 -3.19 36.20 -1.75
CA ARG A 608 -4.39 35.35 -1.84
C ARG A 608 -5.44 35.68 -0.78
N ALA A 609 -6.72 35.46 -1.07
CA ALA A 609 -7.78 35.64 -0.09
C ALA A 609 -7.56 34.76 1.15
N SER A 610 -7.94 35.28 2.32
CA SER A 610 -7.97 34.56 3.58
C SER A 610 -9.42 34.41 4.01
N TYR A 611 -9.85 33.17 4.17
CA TYR A 611 -11.23 32.86 4.51
C TYR A 611 -11.34 31.49 5.19
N VAL A 612 -12.49 31.25 5.83
CA VAL A 612 -12.92 29.90 6.24
C VAL A 612 -14.29 29.63 5.63
N THR A 613 -14.50 28.40 5.19
CA THR A 613 -15.78 27.98 4.61
C THR A 613 -16.21 26.62 5.12
N CYS A 614 -17.53 26.40 5.13
CA CYS A 614 -18.15 25.09 5.26
C CYS A 614 -18.85 24.76 3.94
N LEU A 615 -18.51 23.62 3.35
CA LEU A 615 -19.13 23.08 2.14
C LEU A 615 -20.08 21.96 2.53
N ALA A 616 -21.32 22.02 2.06
CA ALA A 616 -22.32 20.97 2.31
C ALA A 616 -22.13 19.79 1.33
N ASP A 617 -22.33 18.58 1.83
CA ASP A 617 -22.36 17.32 1.07
C ASP A 617 -21.14 17.16 0.13
N ALA A 618 -19.95 17.23 0.73
CA ALA A 618 -18.68 17.17 0.01
C ALA A 618 -18.09 15.77 0.03
N ARG A 619 -17.36 15.40 -1.04
CA ARG A 619 -16.51 14.21 -1.08
C ARG A 619 -15.06 14.60 -1.20
N VAL A 620 -14.23 13.88 -0.44
CA VAL A 620 -12.78 14.05 -0.41
C VAL A 620 -12.12 12.70 -0.46
N ARG A 621 -10.85 12.65 -0.86
CA ARG A 621 -10.11 11.42 -1.01
C ARG A 621 -8.76 11.50 -0.32
N GLY A 622 -8.36 10.43 0.35
CA GLY A 622 -7.01 10.31 0.91
C GLY A 622 -5.95 10.58 -0.15
N ARG A 623 -4.99 11.44 0.18
CA ARG A 623 -3.86 11.95 -0.63
C ARG A 623 -4.24 12.89 -1.77
N SER A 624 -5.48 13.36 -1.81
CA SER A 624 -5.96 14.31 -2.80
C SER A 624 -6.33 15.66 -2.17
N ALA A 625 -6.05 16.74 -2.88
CA ALA A 625 -6.53 18.08 -2.54
C ALA A 625 -7.88 18.40 -3.18
N VAL A 626 -8.41 17.52 -4.03
CA VAL A 626 -9.68 17.71 -4.73
C VAL A 626 -10.84 17.57 -3.75
N ILE A 627 -11.77 18.52 -3.82
CA ILE A 627 -13.07 18.45 -3.14
C ILE A 627 -14.15 18.36 -4.20
N GLU A 628 -14.94 17.29 -4.18
CA GLU A 628 -16.13 17.17 -5.04
C GLU A 628 -17.37 17.68 -4.31
N VAL A 629 -18.08 18.62 -4.91
CA VAL A 629 -19.35 19.14 -4.36
C VAL A 629 -20.26 19.59 -5.51
N GLY A 630 -21.54 19.25 -5.45
CA GLY A 630 -22.52 19.68 -6.47
C GLY A 630 -22.13 19.33 -7.92
N GLY A 631 -21.43 18.21 -8.13
CA GLY A 631 -20.99 17.76 -9.45
C GLY A 631 -19.78 18.52 -10.03
N VAL A 632 -19.09 19.34 -9.24
CA VAL A 632 -17.87 20.06 -9.64
C VAL A 632 -16.68 19.65 -8.79
N ALA A 633 -15.48 19.80 -9.35
CA ALA A 633 -14.21 19.55 -8.67
C ALA A 633 -13.60 20.89 -8.25
N LEU A 634 -13.41 21.07 -6.95
CA LEU A 634 -12.79 22.26 -6.39
C LEU A 634 -11.32 22.01 -6.09
N LEU A 635 -10.49 22.99 -6.44
CA LEU A 635 -9.09 23.08 -6.02
C LEU A 635 -8.80 24.45 -5.43
N ASP A 636 -7.80 24.51 -4.57
CA ASP A 636 -7.39 25.71 -3.87
C ASP A 636 -6.45 26.59 -4.71
N PHE A 637 -7.05 27.26 -5.70
CA PHE A 637 -6.40 28.31 -6.51
C PHE A 637 -7.29 29.57 -6.59
N GLU A 638 -6.65 30.71 -6.82
CA GLU A 638 -7.30 31.96 -7.20
C GLU A 638 -7.55 32.01 -8.72
N PRO A 639 -8.64 32.65 -9.20
CA PRO A 639 -9.00 32.62 -10.62
C PRO A 639 -7.90 33.03 -11.60
N TRP A 640 -7.01 33.94 -11.21
CA TRP A 640 -5.90 34.40 -12.04
C TRP A 640 -4.70 33.44 -12.06
N GLU A 641 -4.53 32.57 -11.05
CA GLU A 641 -3.35 31.72 -10.92
C GLU A 641 -3.24 30.69 -12.05
N LEU A 642 -4.38 30.18 -12.55
CA LEU A 642 -4.41 29.24 -13.67
C LEU A 642 -3.95 29.84 -15.01
N ASP A 643 -3.94 31.18 -15.14
CA ASP A 643 -3.49 31.87 -16.35
C ASP A 643 -1.99 32.19 -16.32
N LEU A 644 -1.33 32.10 -15.15
CA LEU A 644 0.07 32.48 -14.99
C LEU A 644 1.03 31.39 -15.50
N PHE A 645 0.67 30.12 -15.36
CA PHE A 645 1.52 29.00 -15.77
C PHE A 645 0.75 27.69 -16.00
N ASP A 646 1.37 26.75 -16.70
CA ASP A 646 0.78 25.45 -16.99
C ASP A 646 0.85 24.55 -15.74
N CYS A 647 -0.23 24.54 -14.96
CA CYS A 647 -0.33 23.70 -13.76
C CYS A 647 -0.48 22.21 -14.14
N GLU A 648 0.44 21.36 -13.68
CA GLU A 648 0.33 19.90 -13.82
C GLU A 648 -0.60 19.33 -12.73
N LEU A 649 -1.90 19.61 -12.85
CA LEU A 649 -2.93 19.20 -11.87
C LEU A 649 -3.07 17.68 -11.77
N ASP A 650 -2.69 16.95 -12.81
CA ASP A 650 -2.59 15.50 -12.84
C ASP A 650 -1.44 14.95 -11.99
N ILE A 651 -0.71 15.78 -11.23
CA ILE A 651 0.08 15.31 -10.09
C ILE A 651 -0.79 14.84 -8.92
N ASP A 652 -2.02 15.36 -8.80
CA ASP A 652 -2.96 14.91 -7.78
C ASP A 652 -3.40 13.47 -8.09
N PRO A 653 -3.36 12.55 -7.11
CA PRO A 653 -3.67 11.16 -7.37
C PRO A 653 -5.14 10.91 -7.75
N ALA A 654 -6.08 11.80 -7.39
CA ALA A 654 -7.48 11.69 -7.81
C ALA A 654 -7.71 12.18 -9.24
N ILE A 655 -6.76 12.92 -9.84
CA ILE A 655 -6.88 13.46 -11.19
C ILE A 655 -6.11 12.57 -12.16
N PHE A 656 -6.80 11.84 -13.04
CA PHE A 656 -6.12 11.08 -14.08
C PHE A 656 -5.55 12.00 -15.17
N HIS A 657 -6.36 12.97 -15.58
CA HIS A 657 -6.01 13.97 -16.58
C HIS A 657 -6.76 15.27 -16.27
N ALA A 658 -6.20 16.41 -16.64
CA ALA A 658 -6.86 17.69 -16.48
C ALA A 658 -6.56 18.65 -17.61
N THR A 659 -7.52 19.54 -17.84
CA THR A 659 -7.43 20.75 -18.66
C THR A 659 -7.72 21.95 -17.76
N ARG A 660 -7.62 23.18 -18.29
CA ARG A 660 -7.93 24.41 -17.54
C ARG A 660 -9.32 24.47 -16.92
N HIS A 661 -10.31 23.77 -17.50
CA HIS A 661 -11.71 23.90 -17.09
C HIS A 661 -12.35 22.57 -16.69
N ARG A 662 -11.65 21.45 -16.85
CA ARG A 662 -12.19 20.11 -16.59
C ARG A 662 -11.11 19.19 -16.04
N ALA A 663 -11.50 18.33 -15.11
CA ALA A 663 -10.67 17.26 -14.60
C ALA A 663 -11.38 15.92 -14.83
N TRP A 664 -10.61 14.92 -15.23
CA TRP A 664 -11.02 13.52 -15.29
C TRP A 664 -10.63 12.88 -13.97
N LEU A 665 -11.59 12.78 -13.06
CA LEU A 665 -11.40 12.31 -11.71
C LEU A 665 -11.60 10.80 -11.60
N VAL A 666 -10.73 10.16 -10.84
CA VAL A 666 -10.85 8.76 -10.43
C VAL A 666 -11.81 8.70 -9.24
N THR A 667 -13.05 8.30 -9.50
CA THR A 667 -14.19 8.37 -8.56
C THR A 667 -14.88 7.01 -8.46
N PRO A 668 -15.32 6.54 -7.28
CA PRO A 668 -16.07 5.28 -7.17
C PRO A 668 -17.37 5.25 -8.00
N LYS A 669 -17.64 4.12 -8.65
CA LYS A 669 -18.73 3.84 -9.59
C LYS A 669 -20.12 3.88 -8.95
N ASP A 670 -20.25 3.42 -7.72
CA ASP A 670 -21.54 3.20 -7.07
C ASP A 670 -21.89 4.26 -6.02
N ASP A 671 -21.14 5.36 -5.94
CA ASP A 671 -21.45 6.48 -5.05
C ASP A 671 -21.41 6.16 -3.54
N ILE A 672 -21.01 4.94 -3.16
CA ILE A 672 -20.83 4.50 -1.78
C ILE A 672 -19.48 5.02 -1.29
N ALA A 673 -19.49 6.07 -0.47
CA ALA A 673 -18.29 6.47 0.24
C ALA A 673 -17.89 5.36 1.22
N SER A 674 -16.60 5.10 1.30
CA SER A 674 -16.07 4.06 2.20
C SER A 674 -16.19 4.49 3.67
N ILE A 675 -16.33 5.80 3.91
CA ILE A 675 -16.43 6.43 5.23
C ILE A 675 -17.44 7.58 5.13
N GLU A 676 -18.38 7.62 6.07
CA GLU A 676 -19.37 8.69 6.23
C GLU A 676 -19.02 9.52 7.47
N ILE A 677 -18.92 10.84 7.31
CA ILE A 677 -18.56 11.77 8.38
C ILE A 677 -19.57 12.92 8.41
N ASP A 678 -20.09 13.22 9.59
CA ASP A 678 -21.05 14.31 9.76
C ASP A 678 -20.43 15.69 9.52
N GLU A 679 -19.30 15.98 10.15
CA GLU A 679 -18.66 17.29 10.09
C GLU A 679 -17.17 17.19 10.44
N ALA A 680 -16.30 17.77 9.63
CA ALA A 680 -14.85 17.73 9.84
C ALA A 680 -14.10 18.84 9.10
N PHE A 681 -12.88 19.15 9.55
CA PHE A 681 -11.95 20.05 8.85
C PHE A 681 -10.94 19.25 8.01
N MET A 682 -10.70 19.64 6.75
CA MET A 682 -9.83 18.89 5.84
C MET A 682 -8.38 19.37 5.83
N LEU A 683 -7.43 18.45 6.07
CA LEU A 683 -5.99 18.60 5.84
C LEU A 683 -5.41 17.49 4.95
N LEU A 684 -6.20 16.96 4.02
CA LEU A 684 -5.76 15.99 3.00
C LEU A 684 -5.07 16.68 1.83
N GLY A 685 -4.13 15.99 1.17
CA GLY A 685 -3.54 16.48 -0.07
C GLY A 685 -2.30 15.71 -0.56
N PRO A 686 -1.86 15.95 -1.81
CA PRO A 686 -0.74 15.22 -2.42
C PRO A 686 0.59 15.45 -1.69
N GLN A 687 0.74 16.63 -1.08
CA GLN A 687 1.95 17.04 -0.37
C GLN A 687 1.81 16.99 1.16
N SER A 688 0.76 16.37 1.70
CA SER A 688 0.52 16.32 3.15
C SER A 688 1.64 15.60 3.92
N GLY A 689 2.41 14.73 3.26
CA GLY A 689 3.57 14.06 3.86
C GLY A 689 4.90 14.83 3.76
N ALA A 690 4.92 15.98 3.07
CA ALA A 690 6.11 16.80 2.93
C ALA A 690 6.19 17.83 4.06
N PHE A 691 7.22 17.73 4.90
CA PHE A 691 7.33 18.56 6.12
C PHE A 691 7.30 20.07 5.86
N GLY A 692 7.93 20.53 4.77
CA GLY A 692 7.91 21.95 4.40
C GLY A 692 6.49 22.41 4.08
N ASP A 693 5.80 21.71 3.18
CA ASP A 693 4.42 22.01 2.80
C ASP A 693 3.47 21.90 4.00
N TRP A 694 3.68 20.91 4.87
CA TRP A 694 2.91 20.77 6.10
C TRP A 694 2.98 22.02 6.98
N MET A 695 4.19 22.52 7.23
CA MET A 695 4.43 23.69 8.07
C MET A 695 4.03 25.03 7.40
N LEU A 696 4.08 25.12 6.07
CA LEU A 696 3.82 26.36 5.32
C LEU A 696 2.39 26.47 4.77
N ALA A 697 1.74 25.34 4.47
CA ALA A 697 0.45 25.31 3.78
C ALA A 697 -0.64 24.56 4.56
N TYR A 698 -0.38 23.41 5.18
CA TYR A 698 -1.43 22.62 5.84
C TYR A 698 -1.75 23.12 7.25
N LEU A 699 -0.76 23.17 8.15
CA LEU A 699 -0.98 23.62 9.53
C LEU A 699 -1.49 25.07 9.61
N PRO A 700 -0.97 26.03 8.80
CA PRO A 700 -1.45 27.40 8.80
C PRO A 700 -2.91 27.55 8.37
N ARG A 701 -3.43 26.68 7.48
CA ARG A 701 -4.86 26.69 7.08
C ARG A 701 -5.77 26.46 8.28
N TYR A 702 -5.45 25.47 9.12
CA TYR A 702 -6.23 25.19 10.32
C TYR A 702 -6.16 26.36 11.31
N ILE A 703 -4.95 26.87 11.59
CA ILE A 703 -4.77 27.97 12.54
C ILE A 703 -5.45 29.26 12.06
N ALA A 704 -5.38 29.58 10.77
CA ALA A 704 -6.09 30.74 10.23
C ALA A 704 -7.61 30.59 10.35
N ALA A 705 -8.14 29.39 10.09
CA ALA A 705 -9.56 29.09 10.26
C ALA A 705 -10.00 29.18 11.73
N ASP A 706 -9.20 28.68 12.67
CA ASP A 706 -9.46 28.78 14.11
C ASP A 706 -9.41 30.24 14.60
N LEU A 707 -8.39 31.00 14.18
CA LEU A 707 -8.24 32.43 14.50
C LEU A 707 -9.38 33.31 13.95
N SER A 708 -10.09 32.86 12.91
CA SER A 708 -11.26 33.57 12.40
C SER A 708 -12.44 33.56 13.39
N GLY A 709 -12.46 32.62 14.33
CA GLY A 709 -13.56 32.39 15.28
C GLY A 709 -14.81 31.72 14.67
N ALA A 710 -14.80 31.42 13.36
CA ALA A 710 -15.95 30.81 12.68
C ALA A 710 -15.86 29.27 12.59
N LEU A 711 -14.69 28.67 12.83
CA LEU A 711 -14.51 27.21 12.83
C LEU A 711 -15.06 26.58 14.13
N PRO A 712 -16.08 25.70 14.08
CA PRO A 712 -16.52 24.95 15.26
C PRO A 712 -15.48 23.88 15.70
N PRO A 713 -15.58 23.35 16.93
CA PRO A 713 -14.72 22.28 17.40
C PRO A 713 -15.08 20.96 16.72
N VAL A 714 -14.46 20.71 15.56
CA VAL A 714 -14.71 19.55 14.70
C VAL A 714 -13.46 18.67 14.59
N PRO A 715 -13.60 17.37 14.30
CA PRO A 715 -12.44 16.52 14.03
C PRO A 715 -11.72 16.97 12.75
N VAL A 716 -10.44 16.62 12.64
CA VAL A 716 -9.59 16.96 11.48
C VAL A 716 -9.29 15.71 10.67
N LEU A 717 -9.57 15.77 9.36
CA LEU A 717 -9.24 14.72 8.39
C LEU A 717 -7.80 14.85 7.94
N VAL A 718 -7.09 13.74 7.99
CA VAL A 718 -5.67 13.67 7.64
C VAL A 718 -5.34 12.36 6.94
N ASP A 719 -4.23 12.30 6.20
CA ASP A 719 -3.82 11.07 5.54
C ASP A 719 -3.27 10.02 6.52
N ASP A 720 -3.59 8.74 6.32
CA ASP A 720 -3.11 7.62 7.16
C ASP A 720 -1.58 7.46 7.17
N SER A 721 -0.94 7.86 6.08
CA SER A 721 0.51 7.86 5.90
C SER A 721 1.20 9.10 6.48
N MET A 722 0.47 9.92 7.27
CA MET A 722 1.01 11.10 7.90
C MET A 722 2.26 10.78 8.74
N PRO A 723 3.38 11.49 8.53
CA PRO A 723 4.55 11.33 9.38
C PRO A 723 4.27 11.68 10.85
N LEU A 724 4.95 10.99 11.77
CA LEU A 724 4.78 11.22 13.22
C LEU A 724 4.99 12.70 13.62
N SER A 725 5.97 13.39 13.03
CA SER A 725 6.23 14.80 13.32
C SER A 725 5.05 15.71 12.95
N HIS A 726 4.33 15.39 11.88
CA HIS A 726 3.15 16.14 11.46
C HIS A 726 2.01 15.91 12.45
N ARG A 727 1.83 14.66 12.88
CA ARG A 727 0.81 14.29 13.87
C ARG A 727 1.05 15.02 15.19
N GLN A 728 2.27 14.97 15.71
CA GLN A 728 2.66 15.68 16.93
C GLN A 728 2.44 17.20 16.79
N SER A 729 2.79 17.79 15.63
CA SER A 729 2.57 19.21 15.39
C SER A 729 1.08 19.57 15.39
N LEU A 730 0.23 18.73 14.82
CA LEU A 730 -1.22 18.94 14.75
C LEU A 730 -1.85 18.82 16.13
N GLU A 731 -1.50 17.77 16.90
CA GLU A 731 -2.02 17.56 18.25
C GLU A 731 -1.75 18.76 19.18
N LEU A 732 -0.63 19.47 18.98
CA LEU A 732 -0.34 20.72 19.71
C LEU A 732 -1.18 21.92 19.24
N MET A 733 -1.66 21.91 18.01
CA MET A 733 -2.50 22.97 17.45
C MET A 733 -3.97 22.78 17.81
N LEU A 734 -4.44 21.55 17.97
CA LEU A 734 -5.84 21.25 18.20
C LEU A 734 -6.28 21.59 19.65
N PRO A 735 -7.54 22.05 19.84
CA PRO A 735 -8.16 22.07 21.15
C PRO A 735 -8.11 20.68 21.82
N LYS A 736 -7.99 20.64 23.16
CA LYS A 736 -8.00 19.38 23.91
C LYS A 736 -9.30 18.61 23.64
N GLY A 737 -9.16 17.35 23.23
CA GLY A 737 -10.29 16.46 22.93
C GLY A 737 -10.79 16.50 21.48
N SER A 738 -10.20 17.35 20.61
CA SER A 738 -10.46 17.28 19.17
C SER A 738 -10.00 15.93 18.59
N GLY A 739 -10.86 15.32 17.76
CA GLY A 739 -10.53 14.08 17.07
C GLY A 739 -9.62 14.29 15.86
N ILE A 740 -8.77 13.32 15.56
CA ILE A 740 -8.05 13.19 14.29
C ILE A 740 -8.59 11.94 13.60
N ILE A 741 -9.04 12.08 12.36
CA ILE A 741 -9.56 11.00 11.55
C ILE A 741 -8.58 10.75 10.42
N GLU A 742 -7.92 9.59 10.47
CA GLU A 742 -6.99 9.14 9.44
C GLU A 742 -7.77 8.53 8.26
N VAL A 743 -7.52 9.06 7.07
CA VAL A 743 -8.14 8.65 5.81
C VAL A 743 -7.11 7.81 5.05
N PRO A 744 -7.40 6.53 4.78
CA PRO A 744 -6.48 5.70 4.06
C PRO A 744 -6.21 6.24 2.65
N ALA A 745 -4.99 6.05 2.17
CA ALA A 745 -4.61 6.49 0.84
C ALA A 745 -5.64 6.04 -0.21
N PHE A 746 -6.07 6.97 -1.06
CA PHE A 746 -7.06 6.71 -2.11
C PHE A 746 -8.44 6.26 -1.61
N THR A 747 -8.77 6.42 -0.33
CA THR A 747 -10.12 6.11 0.17
C THR A 747 -11.01 7.34 0.06
N THR A 748 -12.22 7.14 -0.46
CA THR A 748 -13.23 8.21 -0.60
C THR A 748 -14.03 8.35 0.68
N VAL A 749 -14.16 9.59 1.14
CA VAL A 749 -14.89 9.98 2.35
C VAL A 749 -15.97 10.96 1.95
N HIS A 750 -17.21 10.68 2.36
CA HIS A 750 -18.30 11.64 2.27
C HIS A 750 -18.42 12.40 3.59
N VAL A 751 -18.50 13.73 3.48
CA VAL A 751 -18.54 14.64 4.61
C VAL A 751 -19.73 15.58 4.44
N ARG A 752 -20.74 15.42 5.28
CA ARG A 752 -21.98 16.21 5.19
C ARG A 752 -21.71 17.71 5.37
N ARG A 753 -20.77 18.08 6.25
CA ARG A 753 -20.31 19.47 6.45
C ARG A 753 -18.78 19.54 6.49
N LEU A 754 -18.16 19.94 5.38
CA LEU A 754 -16.70 19.97 5.23
C LEU A 754 -16.16 21.38 5.47
N TRP A 755 -15.38 21.56 6.53
CA TRP A 755 -14.69 22.80 6.82
C TRP A 755 -13.33 22.88 6.13
N ARG A 756 -13.03 24.05 5.58
CA ARG A 756 -11.81 24.29 4.80
C ARG A 756 -11.37 25.74 4.85
N GLY A 757 -10.07 25.98 4.73
CA GLY A 757 -9.45 27.28 4.47
C GLY A 757 -8.46 27.22 3.29
N PRO A 758 -8.05 28.37 2.72
CA PRO A 758 -7.10 28.44 1.63
C PRO A 758 -5.65 28.34 2.14
N SER A 759 -4.73 27.90 1.29
CA SER A 759 -3.32 28.18 1.51
C SER A 759 -3.12 29.70 1.51
N LEU A 760 -2.35 30.18 2.48
CA LEU A 760 -2.04 31.61 2.60
C LEU A 760 -0.92 32.07 1.67
N GLY A 761 -0.28 31.14 0.97
CA GLY A 761 0.60 31.36 -0.18
C GLY A 761 0.32 30.30 -1.25
N TYR A 762 1.01 30.35 -2.38
CA TYR A 762 0.87 29.38 -3.44
C TYR A 762 2.23 29.03 -4.05
N ALA A 763 2.64 27.79 -3.82
CA ALA A 763 3.77 27.15 -4.48
C ALA A 763 3.22 26.00 -5.32
N PRO A 764 3.37 26.03 -6.65
CA PRO A 764 2.85 24.95 -7.47
C PRO A 764 3.68 23.68 -7.29
N ALA A 765 3.01 22.54 -7.38
CA ALA A 765 3.63 21.25 -7.03
C ALA A 765 4.80 20.83 -7.94
N ARG A 766 4.88 21.40 -9.16
CA ARG A 766 6.03 21.24 -10.06
C ARG A 766 6.31 22.52 -10.84
N GLU A 767 7.49 23.08 -10.61
CA GLU A 767 7.94 24.36 -11.17
C GLU A 767 8.95 24.11 -12.30
N LYS A 768 8.48 24.05 -13.56
CA LYS A 768 9.39 24.05 -14.71
C LYS A 768 9.86 25.48 -14.95
N MET A 769 11.14 25.76 -14.66
CA MET A 769 11.73 27.10 -14.87
C MET A 769 11.93 27.38 -16.37
N ASP A 770 10.86 27.64 -17.10
CA ASP A 770 10.87 28.05 -18.50
C ASP A 770 10.48 29.54 -18.65
N ARG A 771 10.22 30.02 -19.88
CA ARG A 771 9.83 31.43 -20.07
C ARG A 771 8.44 31.76 -19.52
N ARG A 772 7.60 30.75 -19.25
CA ARG A 772 6.26 30.91 -18.68
C ARG A 772 6.27 30.87 -17.16
N PHE A 773 7.19 30.15 -16.53
CA PHE A 773 7.35 30.15 -15.08
C PHE A 773 8.32 31.23 -14.60
N LYS A 774 7.87 32.06 -13.65
CA LYS A 774 8.72 33.03 -12.95
C LYS A 774 8.46 32.93 -11.46
N PHE A 775 9.49 33.14 -10.64
CA PHE A 775 9.32 33.20 -9.20
C PHE A 775 8.35 34.31 -8.75
N ASP A 776 8.14 35.34 -9.57
CA ASP A 776 7.11 36.37 -9.39
C ASP A 776 5.67 35.82 -9.46
N TYR A 777 5.47 34.59 -9.91
CA TYR A 777 4.15 33.94 -9.99
C TYR A 777 3.90 32.97 -8.82
N ILE A 778 4.91 32.72 -7.98
CA ILE A 778 4.70 32.06 -6.69
C ILE A 778 4.17 33.10 -5.73
N GLU A 779 3.04 32.85 -5.08
CA GLU A 779 2.50 33.79 -4.12
C GLU A 779 3.06 33.51 -2.73
N ALA A 780 4.02 34.34 -2.31
CA ALA A 780 4.54 34.29 -0.95
C ALA A 780 3.41 34.60 0.07
N PRO A 781 3.47 34.06 1.29
CA PRO A 781 2.53 34.46 2.33
C PRO A 781 2.61 35.99 2.60
N PRO A 782 1.50 36.73 2.56
CA PRO A 782 1.49 38.17 2.84
C PRO A 782 1.73 38.44 4.34
N ALA A 783 1.89 39.71 4.73
CA ALA A 783 2.12 40.12 6.13
C ALA A 783 1.06 39.59 7.13
N ARG A 784 -0.17 39.32 6.66
CA ARG A 784 -1.25 38.68 7.43
C ARG A 784 -0.99 37.21 7.81
N PHE A 785 0.07 36.60 7.30
CA PHE A 785 0.56 35.29 7.76
C PHE A 785 1.27 35.38 9.12
N VAL A 786 1.84 36.54 9.47
CA VAL A 786 2.62 36.71 10.71
C VAL A 786 1.82 36.38 11.97
N PRO A 787 0.55 36.82 12.14
CA PRO A 787 -0.29 36.38 13.26
C PRO A 787 -0.50 34.86 13.33
N VAL A 788 -0.67 34.19 12.19
CA VAL A 788 -0.84 32.73 12.10
C VAL A 788 0.44 32.01 12.55
N ALA A 789 1.60 32.44 12.04
CA ALA A 789 2.90 31.92 12.45
C ALA A 789 3.18 32.12 13.95
N ARG A 790 2.84 33.31 14.49
CA ARG A 790 2.97 33.60 15.93
C ARG A 790 2.07 32.70 16.77
N GLU A 791 0.86 32.41 16.32
CA GLU A 791 -0.05 31.52 17.04
C GLU A 791 0.44 30.06 17.03
N ILE A 792 0.95 29.58 15.90
CA ILE A 792 1.63 28.27 15.82
C ILE A 792 2.78 28.19 16.82
N ALA A 793 3.66 29.20 16.82
CA ALA A 793 4.79 29.25 17.75
C ALA A 793 4.35 29.33 19.22
N ARG A 794 3.27 30.06 19.51
CA ARG A 794 2.68 30.16 20.85
C ARG A 794 2.13 28.83 21.35
N ARG A 795 1.36 28.10 20.52
CA ARG A 795 0.82 26.77 20.88
C ARG A 795 1.93 25.75 21.07
N ALA A 796 2.89 25.71 20.14
CA ALA A 796 4.04 24.82 20.21
C ALA A 796 4.93 25.08 21.43
N ALA A 797 4.98 26.32 21.94
CA ALA A 797 5.74 26.66 23.15
C ALA A 797 5.35 25.82 24.38
N SER A 798 4.12 25.31 24.45
CA SER A 798 3.65 24.47 25.54
C SER A 798 4.30 23.07 25.57
N ALA A 799 4.88 22.63 24.45
CA ALA A 799 5.56 21.34 24.32
C ALA A 799 7.04 21.41 24.73
N SER A 800 7.60 22.61 24.92
CA SER A 800 8.97 22.79 25.39
C SER A 800 9.03 22.46 26.89
N ASP A 801 9.90 21.53 27.26
CA ASP A 801 10.20 21.16 28.64
C ASP A 801 11.01 22.25 29.38
N GLY A 802 11.45 23.29 28.67
CA GLY A 802 12.30 24.36 29.19
C GLY A 802 13.75 23.94 29.46
N ALA A 803 14.16 22.72 29.05
CA ALA A 803 15.54 22.29 29.15
C ALA A 803 16.41 23.13 28.23
N ALA A 804 17.56 23.61 28.74
CA ALA A 804 18.48 24.44 27.99
C ALA A 804 18.96 23.73 26.72
N GLY A 805 18.81 24.38 25.57
CA GLY A 805 19.32 23.93 24.27
C GLY A 805 20.54 24.74 23.80
N PRO A 806 21.21 24.30 22.72
CA PRO A 806 22.35 25.02 22.15
C PRO A 806 21.92 26.36 21.53
N GLU A 807 22.70 27.42 21.78
CA GLU A 807 22.48 28.73 21.16
C GLU A 807 22.92 28.80 19.69
N ARG A 808 23.82 27.90 19.26
CA ARG A 808 24.40 27.86 17.91
C ARG A 808 24.11 26.51 17.29
N VAL A 809 23.32 26.49 16.22
CA VAL A 809 22.77 25.27 15.63
C VAL A 809 23.04 25.23 14.13
N PHE A 810 23.58 24.12 13.64
CA PHE A 810 23.65 23.83 12.22
C PHE A 810 22.61 22.75 11.87
N LEU A 811 21.54 23.13 11.17
CA LEU A 811 20.48 22.24 10.73
C LEU A 811 20.96 21.47 9.48
N ALA A 812 21.62 20.34 9.69
CA ALA A 812 22.18 19.50 8.65
C ALA A 812 21.12 18.74 7.86
N ARG A 813 21.48 18.34 6.62
CA ARG A 813 20.65 17.54 5.72
C ARG A 813 21.39 16.27 5.31
N LYS A 814 20.70 15.12 5.30
CA LYS A 814 21.28 13.85 4.82
C LYS A 814 21.58 13.95 3.31
N PRO A 815 22.58 13.24 2.76
CA PRO A 815 23.03 13.37 1.35
C PRO A 815 22.03 12.92 0.26
N SER A 816 20.78 12.64 0.62
CA SER A 816 19.71 12.16 -0.26
C SER A 816 18.80 13.32 -0.69
N GLY A 817 18.52 13.42 -2.00
CA GLY A 817 17.62 14.42 -2.57
C GLY A 817 18.31 15.37 -3.55
N TRP A 818 17.63 16.49 -3.84
CA TRP A 818 18.08 17.55 -4.75
C TRP A 818 18.68 18.74 -3.97
N ARG A 819 19.45 19.61 -4.65
CA ARG A 819 20.23 20.71 -4.04
C ARG A 819 21.24 20.24 -2.99
N LYS A 820 22.13 19.33 -3.35
CA LYS A 820 23.15 18.84 -2.43
C LYS A 820 24.23 19.91 -2.22
N LEU A 821 24.53 20.19 -0.96
CA LEU A 821 25.76 20.86 -0.56
C LEU A 821 26.90 19.84 -0.65
N VAL A 822 27.67 19.85 -1.73
CA VAL A 822 28.60 18.75 -2.05
C VAL A 822 29.76 18.65 -1.06
N ASN A 823 30.16 19.77 -0.44
CA ASN A 823 31.18 19.86 0.59
C ASN A 823 30.60 20.06 2.00
N HIS A 824 29.50 19.34 2.28
CA HIS A 824 28.79 19.44 3.57
C HIS A 824 29.71 19.13 4.76
N ALA A 825 30.62 18.17 4.65
CA ALA A 825 31.48 17.77 5.77
C ALA A 825 32.44 18.90 6.18
N GLU A 826 33.01 19.59 5.20
CA GLU A 826 33.90 20.73 5.38
C GLU A 826 33.15 21.92 6.02
N ILE A 827 31.94 22.20 5.55
CA ILE A 827 31.08 23.25 6.11
C ILE A 827 30.62 22.92 7.53
N ALA A 828 30.25 21.67 7.79
CA ALA A 828 29.90 21.21 9.13
C ALA A 828 31.09 21.38 10.09
N ALA A 829 32.27 20.93 9.70
CA ALA A 829 33.49 21.07 10.51
C ALA A 829 33.85 22.54 10.77
N ALA A 830 33.69 23.43 9.78
CA ALA A 830 33.92 24.86 9.94
C ALA A 830 32.94 25.52 10.93
N ALA A 831 31.69 25.05 10.97
CA ALA A 831 30.68 25.48 11.94
C ALA A 831 30.98 24.93 13.34
N GLU A 832 31.31 23.64 13.47
CA GLU A 832 31.66 22.99 14.74
C GLU A 832 32.86 23.66 15.41
N ALA A 833 33.88 24.01 14.62
CA ALA A 833 35.05 24.76 15.10
C ALA A 833 34.68 26.11 15.75
N ARG A 834 33.47 26.64 15.49
CA ARG A 834 32.93 27.88 16.04
C ARG A 834 31.79 27.65 17.03
N GLY A 835 31.66 26.42 17.53
CA GLY A 835 30.73 26.04 18.58
C GLY A 835 29.30 25.82 18.11
N PHE A 836 29.06 25.59 16.82
CA PHE A 836 27.76 25.13 16.34
C PHE A 836 27.58 23.64 16.64
N VAL A 837 26.37 23.26 17.06
CA VAL A 837 25.97 21.85 17.18
C VAL A 837 25.30 21.43 15.88
N VAL A 838 25.85 20.42 15.21
CA VAL A 838 25.32 19.86 13.97
C VAL A 838 24.19 18.89 14.30
N ILE A 839 22.99 19.19 13.80
CA ILE A 839 21.77 18.45 14.13
C ILE A 839 21.03 18.11 12.85
N TYR A 840 20.58 16.86 12.74
CA TYR A 840 19.67 16.41 11.70
C TYR A 840 18.23 16.47 12.24
N PRO A 841 17.39 17.43 11.81
CA PRO A 841 16.06 17.61 12.40
C PRO A 841 15.17 16.38 12.29
N GLY A 842 15.33 15.58 11.22
CA GLY A 842 14.57 14.36 11.01
C GLY A 842 14.84 13.24 12.02
N ASP A 843 15.90 13.36 12.83
CA ASP A 843 16.22 12.40 13.89
C ASP A 843 15.60 12.82 15.25
N LEU A 844 14.94 13.98 15.32
CA LEU A 844 14.26 14.50 16.50
C LEU A 844 12.74 14.40 16.35
N ASP A 845 12.04 14.14 17.45
CA ASP A 845 10.59 14.33 17.50
C ASP A 845 10.21 15.82 17.45
N PHE A 846 8.94 16.12 17.15
CA PHE A 846 8.51 17.50 16.94
C PHE A 846 8.69 18.40 18.18
N PRO A 847 8.35 17.96 19.41
CA PRO A 847 8.64 18.73 20.63
C PRO A 847 10.13 19.07 20.81
N ALA A 848 11.04 18.11 20.55
CA ALA A 848 12.47 18.36 20.61
C ALA A 848 12.94 19.37 19.55
N GLN A 849 12.37 19.32 18.33
CA GLN A 849 12.64 20.33 17.29
C GLN A 849 12.20 21.73 17.75
N VAL A 850 11.02 21.86 18.36
CA VAL A 850 10.54 23.14 18.91
C VAL A 850 11.48 23.63 20.02
N ASN A 851 11.88 22.75 20.94
CA ASN A 851 12.77 23.13 22.04
C ASN A 851 14.14 23.60 21.53
N LEU A 852 14.69 22.92 20.53
CA LEU A 852 15.95 23.28 19.89
C LEU A 852 15.91 24.70 19.33
N LEU A 853 14.92 25.00 18.48
CA LEU A 853 14.85 26.29 17.80
C LEU A 853 14.51 27.45 18.74
N ARG A 854 13.76 27.20 19.83
CA ARG A 854 13.49 28.24 20.85
C ARG A 854 14.75 28.72 21.57
N HIS A 855 15.77 27.88 21.70
CA HIS A 855 17.04 28.22 22.34
C HIS A 855 18.11 28.71 21.34
N ALA A 856 17.97 28.36 20.07
CA ALA A 856 18.89 28.80 19.04
C ALA A 856 18.83 30.31 18.82
N ARG A 857 19.99 30.96 18.88
CA ARG A 857 20.20 32.37 18.51
C ARG A 857 20.88 32.49 17.16
N PHE A 858 21.80 31.58 16.83
CA PHE A 858 22.47 31.52 15.54
C PHE A 858 22.16 30.19 14.88
N ILE A 859 21.51 30.25 13.72
CA ILE A 859 21.04 29.08 13.00
C ILE A 859 21.70 29.10 11.63
N VAL A 860 22.44 28.06 11.27
CA VAL A 860 22.89 27.81 9.90
C VAL A 860 22.06 26.67 9.35
N ALA A 861 21.64 26.76 8.09
CA ALA A 861 20.96 25.66 7.41
C ALA A 861 21.25 25.71 5.91
N PRO A 862 21.55 24.58 5.25
CA PRO A 862 21.35 24.49 3.81
C PRO A 862 19.87 24.78 3.50
N GLU A 863 19.61 25.45 2.38
CA GLU A 863 18.24 25.74 1.96
C GLU A 863 17.42 24.43 1.93
N GLY A 864 16.18 24.47 2.42
CA GLY A 864 15.29 23.30 2.48
C GLY A 864 14.15 23.43 3.49
N SER A 865 13.38 22.36 3.65
CA SER A 865 12.17 22.34 4.50
C SER A 865 12.44 22.62 5.98
N SER A 866 13.64 22.33 6.48
CA SER A 866 14.04 22.62 7.86
C SER A 866 14.05 24.11 8.20
N ILE A 867 14.14 25.00 7.19
CA ILE A 867 14.01 26.46 7.39
C ILE A 867 12.66 26.79 8.03
N SER A 868 11.59 26.06 7.71
CA SER A 868 10.28 26.29 8.33
C SER A 868 10.31 26.14 9.86
N LEU A 869 11.21 25.35 10.45
CA LEU A 869 11.34 25.23 11.91
C LEU A 869 11.71 26.55 12.59
N THR A 870 12.30 27.50 11.85
CA THR A 870 12.67 28.81 12.39
C THR A 870 11.48 29.66 12.82
N TYR A 871 10.24 29.22 12.53
CA TYR A 871 9.02 29.70 13.21
C TYR A 871 9.13 29.72 14.73
N PHE A 872 9.85 28.76 15.30
CA PHE A 872 9.95 28.57 16.75
C PHE A 872 11.11 29.36 17.37
N ALA A 873 11.95 29.99 16.55
CA ALA A 873 13.03 30.83 17.04
C ALA A 873 12.48 32.07 17.75
N ARG A 874 13.22 32.54 18.76
CA ARG A 874 12.87 33.79 19.46
C ARG A 874 13.27 34.99 18.60
N ALA A 875 12.53 36.09 18.74
CA ALA A 875 12.90 37.36 18.11
C ALA A 875 14.35 37.75 18.49
N GLY A 876 15.12 38.19 17.49
CA GLY A 876 16.56 38.45 17.59
C GLY A 876 17.43 37.25 17.20
N ALA A 877 16.86 36.09 16.87
CA ALA A 877 17.60 35.00 16.25
C ALA A 877 18.09 35.38 14.84
N LYS A 878 19.24 34.84 14.45
CA LYS A 878 19.84 35.04 13.13
C LYS A 878 19.90 33.71 12.39
N LEU A 879 19.45 33.71 11.13
CA LEU A 879 19.43 32.56 10.23
C LEU A 879 20.39 32.81 9.05
N CYS A 880 21.37 31.94 8.86
CA CYS A 880 22.17 31.86 7.65
C CYS A 880 21.70 30.69 6.78
N ILE A 881 21.16 31.01 5.60
CA ILE A 881 20.77 30.03 4.59
C ILE A 881 21.94 29.82 3.63
N LEU A 882 22.41 28.59 3.50
CA LEU A 882 23.39 28.21 2.48
C LEU A 882 22.64 27.82 1.20
N ASN A 883 23.03 28.40 0.06
CA ASN A 883 22.36 28.13 -1.21
C ASN A 883 23.32 28.28 -2.41
N HIS A 884 22.85 27.90 -3.59
CA HIS A 884 23.48 28.29 -4.86
C HIS A 884 23.09 29.72 -5.29
N THR A 885 23.60 30.16 -6.44
CA THR A 885 23.37 31.50 -7.00
C THR A 885 21.91 31.81 -7.37
N LEU A 886 21.03 30.82 -7.56
CA LEU A 886 19.59 31.06 -7.78
C LEU A 886 18.87 31.23 -6.42
N VAL A 887 18.70 32.48 -5.98
CA VAL A 887 18.26 32.81 -4.60
C VAL A 887 16.80 33.24 -4.46
N GLU A 888 16.02 33.27 -5.55
CA GLU A 888 14.64 33.78 -5.52
C GLU A 888 13.70 32.96 -4.61
N ALA A 889 13.82 31.62 -4.59
CA ALA A 889 13.04 30.78 -3.68
C ALA A 889 13.27 31.12 -2.18
N PRO A 890 14.51 31.16 -1.65
CA PRO A 890 14.72 31.50 -0.25
C PRO A 890 14.41 32.97 0.11
N ILE A 891 14.32 33.88 -0.86
CA ILE A 891 13.81 35.25 -0.62
C ILE A 891 12.39 35.21 -0.07
N SER A 892 11.55 34.29 -0.55
CA SER A 892 10.15 34.19 -0.12
C SER A 892 10.01 33.96 1.38
N TYR A 893 10.95 33.28 2.06
CA TYR A 893 10.91 33.09 3.51
C TYR A 893 11.00 34.42 4.30
N ASN A 894 11.58 35.45 3.69
CA ASN A 894 11.73 36.75 4.33
C ASN A 894 10.38 37.42 4.64
N CYS A 895 9.30 37.09 3.91
CA CYS A 895 7.99 37.70 4.11
C CYS A 895 7.41 37.45 5.52
N PHE A 896 7.71 36.30 6.14
CA PHE A 896 7.16 35.94 7.45
C PHE A 896 8.22 35.86 8.55
N LEU A 897 9.46 35.45 8.24
CA LEU A 897 10.52 35.31 9.24
C LEU A 897 10.99 36.68 9.76
N SER A 898 11.08 37.69 8.89
CA SER A 898 11.38 39.06 9.33
C SER A 898 10.30 39.59 10.27
N GLY A 899 9.02 39.31 9.99
CA GLY A 899 7.89 39.64 10.86
C GLY A 899 7.87 38.89 12.20
N ALA A 900 8.53 37.73 12.26
CA ALA A 900 8.79 36.99 13.49
C ALA A 900 10.04 37.50 14.25
N GLY A 901 10.76 38.47 13.70
CA GLY A 901 11.97 39.05 14.27
C GLY A 901 13.23 38.21 14.05
N VAL A 902 13.25 37.36 13.03
CA VAL A 902 14.43 36.59 12.63
C VAL A 902 15.18 37.34 11.54
N ASP A 903 16.47 37.60 11.75
CA ASP A 903 17.35 38.22 10.76
C ASP A 903 17.93 37.15 9.82
N ILE A 904 17.79 37.34 8.51
CA ILE A 904 18.15 36.34 7.51
C ILE A 904 19.36 36.83 6.72
N THR A 905 20.32 35.95 6.51
CA THR A 905 21.42 36.13 5.58
C THR A 905 21.50 34.91 4.67
N ILE A 906 21.65 35.12 3.36
CA ILE A 906 21.88 34.04 2.40
C ILE A 906 23.36 34.08 2.00
N LEU A 907 24.06 32.97 2.21
CA LEU A 907 25.43 32.78 1.71
C LEU A 907 25.37 31.89 0.48
N THR A 908 25.86 32.41 -0.64
CA THR A 908 25.83 31.67 -1.91
C THR A 908 27.20 31.13 -2.31
N GLY A 909 27.17 30.04 -3.06
CA GLY A 909 28.33 29.50 -3.76
C GLY A 909 27.97 28.96 -5.15
N PRO A 910 28.99 28.53 -5.92
CA PRO A 910 28.79 28.14 -7.31
C PRO A 910 27.97 26.85 -7.43
N ILE A 911 27.25 26.74 -8.54
CA ILE A 911 26.59 25.51 -8.95
C ILE A 911 27.67 24.51 -9.41
N GLU A 912 27.69 23.33 -8.81
CA GLU A 912 28.62 22.25 -9.13
C GLU A 912 28.01 21.27 -10.14
N ARG A 913 26.72 20.97 -9.97
CA ARG A 913 25.99 20.07 -10.87
C ARG A 913 24.61 20.61 -11.18
N ASN A 914 24.37 20.91 -12.45
CA ASN A 914 23.05 21.31 -12.92
C ASN A 914 22.05 20.15 -12.83
N HIS A 915 20.81 20.47 -12.44
CA HIS A 915 19.69 19.56 -12.59
C HIS A 915 19.13 19.70 -14.02
N PRO A 916 18.86 18.59 -14.74
CA PRO A 916 18.53 18.63 -16.16
C PRO A 916 17.22 19.40 -16.48
N GLU A 917 16.25 19.36 -15.57
CA GLU A 917 14.91 19.95 -15.79
C GLU A 917 14.59 21.14 -14.85
N PHE A 918 15.29 21.28 -13.73
CA PHE A 918 14.90 22.19 -12.64
C PHE A 918 16.13 22.92 -12.08
N PRO A 919 16.54 24.06 -12.67
CA PRO A 919 17.76 24.77 -12.28
C PRO A 919 17.87 25.04 -10.77
N HIS A 920 16.76 25.36 -10.09
CA HIS A 920 16.70 25.57 -8.64
C HIS A 920 16.96 24.29 -7.81
N ARG A 921 17.15 23.14 -8.45
CA ARG A 921 17.47 21.84 -7.82
C ARG A 921 18.96 21.47 -7.93
N ALA A 922 19.78 22.36 -8.48
CA ALA A 922 21.19 22.12 -8.74
C ALA A 922 22.01 21.91 -7.45
N ASP A 923 23.01 21.03 -7.52
CA ASP A 923 23.97 20.83 -6.44
C ASP A 923 25.00 21.96 -6.44
N TYR A 924 25.54 22.29 -5.27
CA TYR A 924 26.39 23.45 -5.07
C TYR A 924 27.43 23.21 -3.98
N GLN A 925 28.45 24.05 -3.95
CA GLN A 925 29.41 24.11 -2.85
C GLN A 925 29.46 25.50 -2.24
N ILE A 926 29.90 25.58 -0.98
CA ILE A 926 30.20 26.85 -0.31
C ILE A 926 31.69 26.88 0.00
N ASP A 927 32.39 27.98 -0.27
CA ASP A 927 33.79 28.10 0.13
C ASP A 927 33.91 28.08 1.67
N ASP A 928 34.61 27.08 2.20
CA ASP A 928 34.71 26.79 3.64
C ASP A 928 35.46 27.89 4.40
N LYS A 929 36.49 28.48 3.78
CA LYS A 929 37.25 29.59 4.36
C LYS A 929 36.40 30.84 4.45
N ARG A 930 35.72 31.20 3.37
CA ARG A 930 34.80 32.34 3.30
C ARG A 930 33.63 32.15 4.27
N PHE A 931 33.12 30.94 4.40
CA PHE A 931 32.09 30.61 5.38
C PHE A 931 32.61 30.80 6.82
N GLY A 932 33.83 30.34 7.12
CA GLY A 932 34.47 30.58 8.41
C GLY A 932 34.64 32.06 8.75
N GLU A 933 35.21 32.85 7.83
CA GLU A 933 35.37 34.31 7.98
C GLU A 933 34.03 35.05 8.12
N PHE A 934 32.99 34.54 7.46
CA PHE A 934 31.63 35.03 7.65
C PHE A 934 31.15 34.77 9.08
N LEU A 935 31.24 33.53 9.57
CA LEU A 935 30.81 33.18 10.92
C LEU A 935 31.57 33.98 12.00
N ASP A 936 32.87 34.19 11.84
CA ASP A 936 33.69 34.95 12.80
C ASP A 936 33.20 36.40 12.98
N ARG A 937 32.71 37.02 11.91
CA ARG A 937 32.09 38.36 11.97
C ARG A 937 30.65 38.30 12.46
N TRP A 938 29.89 37.36 11.92
CA TRP A 938 28.45 37.24 12.14
C TRP A 938 28.08 36.93 13.60
N LEU A 939 28.95 36.22 14.33
CA LEU A 939 28.77 35.90 15.75
C LEU A 939 29.03 37.09 16.69
N VAL A 940 29.69 38.16 16.21
CA VAL A 940 30.06 39.34 17.00
C VAL A 940 29.14 40.53 16.69
N GLU A 941 28.58 40.58 15.47
CA GLU A 941 27.41 41.40 15.11
C GLU A 941 26.16 40.94 15.87
#